data_AF-A0A9D1DWE8-F1
#
_entry.id   AF-A0A9D1DWE8-F1
#
_cell.length_a   1.000
_cell.length_b   1.000
_cell.length_c   1.000
_cell.angle_alpha   90.00
_cell.angle_beta   90.00
_cell.angle_gamma   90.00
#
_symmetry.space_group_name_H-M   'P 1'
#
loop_
_entity.id
_entity.type
_entity.pdbx_description
1 polymer ?
#
loop_
_entity_poly.entity_id
_entity_poly.type
_entity_poly.pdbx_seq_one_letter_code
_entity_poly.pdbx_strand_id
1 'polypeptide(L)'
;MNRYVSDASRVRLAREIAGESIVLLKNEGALPLRREKPAAFFGKGQFELYIGGSGSGASSNKNAAILVPELKKRGQKLVDSLASFYEAGFDPGKAERARQEMFKQFSGLVASGAIYEFFGKYTPPEEETAVPDELVAAAAKETDTAVLILGRSSGGEECDRRYEQDYTLLPSEEKLIQQVTSAFAHVILIENTVGAVDLSWAEKYPNIKAILYAVSPGEQGAAALADILVGEVSPSGKLTSTIVRDYKDHPASAHFSFNKDDPSSILTYESYGLDKEANGSVGYDMSPVSVYEEGIYAGYRYFDSYGVEPLYPFGFGLSYTSFELSDYAVSVEGENVKVSVKVANTGKYAGKEVVQVYVSVPAGKLDQPYQELKGYGKTSLLAPGEAEVITVTIPAESLASYDEETASYILEPGDYIVRAGVSSRDTHVAGKLHVSETIVAAQYENVLTILPDNKEKLHFLHGEDAKFISYPGEAEEIEKAAVTDLTADNVVRRVACHQEMPALHEVKGATLQDVIDHRVSVYDFVNQLSDDQLAAFCVGYGPGLPFGGGKGTPSTIQGADGKDLTVCDHPAGFPGYVSPAIPEMGIHSAFYKDGPATVGKVSWPTGSAVAMTFNPALAYAFGEAAGAESDSLQIDSWLAPAANIQRALLGGRNFEYFSEDPVVSGITGLQIVLGCEETSRATCCPKHYALNEQETYRRGKLNKNIDAVNSIVEERAAREIYLKPFEMIVRGSHVRTIMSSFNRINGTFAGGSCDLCRKLLRDEWGFRGVVVTDWGDMDIVVDGGDAVHAGNDIVMPGGPPVIAQIQKALTEGRVTRADMIEAAANLMRFVMEAAVSD
;
A
#
# COMPACT_ATOMS: atom_id res chain seq x y z
N MET A 1 10.22 5.35 26.64
CA MET A 1 9.83 3.96 26.98
C MET A 1 8.70 3.59 26.03
N ASN A 2 8.88 2.59 25.17
CA ASN A 2 7.90 2.22 24.14
C ASN A 2 6.58 1.73 24.80
N ARG A 3 5.42 2.22 24.35
CA ARG A 3 4.10 1.95 24.95
C ARG A 3 3.58 0.54 24.65
N TYR A 4 4.14 -0.09 23.62
CA TYR A 4 3.59 -1.30 23.01
C TYR A 4 4.48 -2.52 23.21
N VAL A 5 5.26 -2.59 24.30
CA VAL A 5 6.17 -3.72 24.59
C VAL A 5 5.42 -5.03 24.88
N SER A 6 4.21 -4.96 25.47
CA SER A 6 3.42 -6.16 25.81
C SER A 6 2.47 -6.60 24.69
N ASP A 7 2.20 -7.91 24.58
CA ASP A 7 1.18 -8.43 23.65
C ASP A 7 -0.19 -7.79 23.92
N ALA A 8 -0.55 -7.62 25.19
CA ALA A 8 -1.84 -7.04 25.57
C ALA A 8 -2.02 -5.58 25.08
N SER A 9 -0.96 -4.76 25.09
CA SER A 9 -1.02 -3.40 24.54
C SER A 9 -1.16 -3.41 23.03
N ARG A 10 -0.49 -4.33 22.33
CA ARG A 10 -0.56 -4.44 20.87
C ARG A 10 -1.92 -4.94 20.40
N VAL A 11 -2.45 -5.97 21.05
CA VAL A 11 -3.81 -6.49 20.79
C VAL A 11 -4.88 -5.41 21.02
N ARG A 12 -4.74 -4.57 22.05
CA ARG A 12 -5.67 -3.44 22.26
C ARG A 12 -5.62 -2.44 21.10
N LEU A 13 -4.41 -2.07 20.66
CA LEU A 13 -4.24 -1.17 19.52
C LEU A 13 -4.81 -1.80 18.22
N ALA A 14 -4.58 -3.10 17.97
CA ALA A 14 -5.14 -3.79 16.81
C ALA A 14 -6.66 -3.73 16.78
N ARG A 15 -7.33 -3.85 17.95
CA ARG A 15 -8.78 -3.69 18.05
C ARG A 15 -9.24 -2.24 17.82
N GLU A 16 -8.48 -1.26 18.29
CA GLU A 16 -8.76 0.16 18.09
C GLU A 16 -8.67 0.55 16.60
N ILE A 17 -7.58 0.16 15.93
CA ILE A 17 -7.41 0.36 14.48
C ILE A 17 -8.54 -0.33 13.72
N ALA A 18 -8.84 -1.59 14.04
CA ALA A 18 -9.95 -2.31 13.41
C ALA A 18 -11.30 -1.59 13.60
N GLY A 19 -11.59 -1.10 14.81
CA GLY A 19 -12.83 -0.36 15.11
C GLY A 19 -12.95 0.97 14.38
N GLU A 20 -11.83 1.65 14.11
CA GLU A 20 -11.82 2.87 13.32
C GLU A 20 -11.73 2.65 11.80
N SER A 21 -11.42 1.43 11.35
CA SER A 21 -11.30 1.08 9.92
C SER A 21 -12.61 0.64 9.27
N ILE A 22 -13.53 0.06 10.04
CA ILE A 22 -14.78 -0.48 9.50
C ILE A 22 -15.71 0.68 9.07
N VAL A 23 -16.16 0.63 7.82
CA VAL A 23 -16.94 1.70 7.19
C VAL A 23 -18.42 1.32 7.17
N LEU A 24 -19.27 2.22 7.66
CA LEU A 24 -20.72 2.10 7.51
C LEU A 24 -21.14 2.77 6.20
N LEU A 25 -21.57 1.99 5.21
CA LEU A 25 -21.95 2.49 3.89
C LEU A 25 -23.44 2.86 3.81
N LYS A 26 -24.27 2.16 4.58
CA LYS A 26 -25.71 2.35 4.61
C LYS A 26 -26.24 2.07 6.02
N ASN A 27 -27.19 2.87 6.50
CA ASN A 27 -27.96 2.55 7.71
C ASN A 27 -29.34 3.24 7.74
N GLU A 28 -30.39 2.46 7.50
CA GLU A 28 -31.79 2.88 7.60
C GLU A 28 -32.36 2.52 8.99
N GLY A 29 -31.60 2.76 10.05
CA GLY A 29 -31.99 2.50 11.44
C GLY A 29 -31.93 1.02 11.88
N ALA A 30 -31.23 0.17 11.12
CA ALA A 30 -31.03 -1.23 11.46
C ALA A 30 -29.87 -1.45 12.45
N LEU A 31 -28.88 -0.54 12.45
CA LEU A 31 -27.77 -0.54 13.39
C LEU A 31 -27.81 0.71 14.30
N PRO A 32 -27.34 0.60 15.56
CA PRO A 32 -26.82 -0.61 16.21
C PRO A 32 -27.92 -1.64 16.55
N LEU A 33 -27.52 -2.90 16.69
CA LEU A 33 -28.38 -4.00 17.11
C LEU A 33 -28.95 -3.76 18.52
N ARG A 34 -30.18 -4.23 18.71
CA ARG A 34 -30.87 -4.22 20.01
C ARG A 34 -30.54 -5.50 20.78
N ARG A 35 -29.70 -5.38 21.81
CA ARG A 35 -29.17 -6.54 22.58
C ARG A 35 -30.27 -7.42 23.18
N GLU A 36 -31.42 -6.84 23.51
CA GLU A 36 -32.56 -7.56 24.08
C GLU A 36 -33.32 -8.43 23.07
N LYS A 37 -33.13 -8.18 21.76
CA LYS A 37 -33.73 -8.91 20.66
C LYS A 37 -32.73 -9.88 20.03
N PRO A 38 -33.13 -11.11 19.69
CA PRO A 38 -32.31 -12.01 18.89
C PRO A 38 -32.04 -11.42 17.50
N ALA A 39 -30.88 -11.74 16.92
CA ALA A 39 -30.59 -11.54 15.50
C ALA A 39 -30.10 -12.85 14.88
N ALA A 40 -30.48 -13.12 13.63
CA ALA A 40 -30.13 -14.34 12.90
C ALA A 40 -28.86 -14.10 12.06
N PHE A 41 -27.75 -14.76 12.39
CA PHE A 41 -26.47 -14.59 11.69
C PHE A 41 -26.26 -15.66 10.61
N PHE A 42 -26.07 -15.21 9.38
CA PHE A 42 -25.85 -16.04 8.20
C PHE A 42 -24.46 -15.77 7.60
N GLY A 43 -23.91 -16.78 6.94
CA GLY A 43 -22.58 -16.76 6.32
C GLY A 43 -21.48 -17.31 7.23
N LYS A 44 -20.50 -17.98 6.62
CA LYS A 44 -19.32 -18.54 7.32
C LYS A 44 -18.52 -17.49 8.08
N GLY A 45 -18.51 -16.23 7.64
CA GLY A 45 -17.75 -15.14 8.25
C GLY A 45 -18.08 -14.85 9.73
N GLN A 46 -19.20 -15.38 10.25
CA GLN A 46 -19.50 -15.32 11.67
C GLN A 46 -18.53 -16.15 12.55
N PHE A 47 -17.86 -17.14 11.94
CA PHE A 47 -16.80 -17.94 12.54
C PHE A 47 -15.45 -17.81 11.82
N GLU A 48 -15.47 -17.53 10.51
CA GLU A 48 -14.31 -17.47 9.62
C GLU A 48 -14.14 -16.08 8.99
N LEU A 49 -13.99 -15.04 9.81
CA LEU A 49 -13.69 -13.70 9.32
C LEU A 49 -12.29 -13.69 8.68
N TYR A 50 -12.17 -13.22 7.44
CA TYR A 50 -10.89 -12.95 6.79
C TYR A 50 -10.22 -11.75 7.45
N ILE A 51 -9.11 -12.02 8.13
CA ILE A 51 -8.35 -11.03 8.90
C ILE A 51 -7.21 -10.38 8.12
N GLY A 52 -6.82 -10.94 6.96
CA GLY A 52 -5.69 -10.51 6.14
C GLY A 52 -5.76 -11.09 4.72
N GLY A 53 -4.84 -10.68 3.85
CA GLY A 53 -4.67 -11.25 2.51
C GLY A 53 -3.78 -12.51 2.47
N SER A 54 -3.25 -12.84 1.30
CA SER A 54 -2.36 -13.98 1.05
C SER A 54 -0.92 -13.53 0.68
N GLY A 55 0.03 -14.45 0.49
CA GLY A 55 1.42 -14.14 0.12
C GLY A 55 2.31 -13.65 1.27
N SER A 56 3.40 -12.93 0.96
CA SER A 56 4.36 -12.39 1.93
C SER A 56 3.74 -11.41 2.95
N GLY A 57 2.72 -10.65 2.53
CA GLY A 57 1.94 -9.74 3.38
C GLY A 57 0.84 -10.41 4.23
N ALA A 58 0.66 -11.72 4.12
CA ALA A 58 -0.40 -12.44 4.82
C ALA A 58 -0.19 -12.47 6.33
N SER A 59 -1.30 -12.36 7.06
CA SER A 59 -1.33 -12.52 8.51
C SER A 59 -2.23 -13.68 8.90
N SER A 60 -1.82 -14.49 9.87
CA SER A 60 -2.67 -15.55 10.43
C SER A 60 -2.39 -15.71 11.91
N ASN A 61 -3.44 -15.72 12.74
CA ASN A 61 -3.32 -16.00 14.17
C ASN A 61 -4.42 -16.96 14.64
N LYS A 62 -4.03 -18.08 15.26
CA LYS A 62 -4.95 -19.06 15.86
C LYS A 62 -5.80 -18.49 17.01
N ASN A 63 -5.36 -17.38 17.59
CA ASN A 63 -6.06 -16.68 18.68
C ASN A 63 -6.89 -15.49 18.17
N ALA A 64 -7.09 -15.37 16.85
CA ALA A 64 -7.96 -14.36 16.29
C ALA A 64 -9.37 -14.44 16.91
N ALA A 65 -9.96 -13.27 17.16
CA ALA A 65 -11.29 -13.17 17.70
C ALA A 65 -12.31 -13.77 16.72
N ILE A 66 -13.37 -14.36 17.28
CA ILE A 66 -14.46 -14.96 16.52
C ILE A 66 -15.74 -14.18 16.84
N LEU A 67 -16.51 -13.80 15.82
CA LEU A 67 -17.60 -12.83 15.96
C LEU A 67 -18.70 -13.31 16.91
N VAL A 68 -19.21 -14.54 16.72
CA VAL A 68 -20.29 -15.08 17.57
C VAL A 68 -19.92 -15.11 19.05
N PRO A 69 -18.76 -15.65 19.48
CA PRO A 69 -18.29 -15.53 20.86
C PRO A 69 -18.18 -14.08 21.36
N GLU A 70 -17.67 -13.17 20.54
CA GLU A 70 -17.54 -11.74 20.91
C GLU A 70 -18.90 -11.06 21.11
N LEU A 71 -19.90 -11.37 20.28
CA LEU A 71 -21.27 -10.89 20.42
C LEU A 71 -21.92 -11.42 21.72
N LYS A 72 -21.73 -12.71 22.02
CA LYS A 72 -22.23 -13.31 23.28
C LYS A 72 -21.62 -12.63 24.51
N LYS A 73 -20.31 -12.30 24.49
CA LYS A 73 -19.64 -11.56 25.57
C LYS A 73 -20.27 -10.18 25.83
N ARG A 74 -20.84 -9.55 24.80
CA ARG A 74 -21.51 -8.22 24.87
C ARG A 74 -23.01 -8.31 25.15
N GLY A 75 -23.53 -9.52 25.37
CA GLY A 75 -24.93 -9.77 25.68
C GLY A 75 -25.88 -9.71 24.49
N GLN A 76 -25.37 -9.75 23.25
CA GLN A 76 -26.22 -9.86 22.07
C GLN A 76 -26.90 -11.24 22.04
N LYS A 77 -28.23 -11.26 21.97
CA LYS A 77 -28.98 -12.50 21.74
C LYS A 77 -28.85 -12.94 20.29
N LEU A 78 -28.67 -14.24 20.09
CA LEU A 78 -28.52 -14.87 18.78
C LEU A 78 -29.61 -15.93 18.59
N VAL A 79 -29.90 -16.30 17.35
CA VAL A 79 -30.66 -17.51 17.05
C VAL A 79 -29.70 -18.71 17.19
N ASP A 80 -29.77 -19.40 18.33
CA ASP A 80 -28.80 -20.44 18.71
C ASP A 80 -28.76 -21.62 17.72
N SER A 81 -29.90 -22.01 17.16
CA SER A 81 -29.99 -23.11 16.18
C SER A 81 -29.17 -22.83 14.92
N LEU A 82 -29.14 -21.57 14.48
CA LEU A 82 -28.37 -21.13 13.32
C LEU A 82 -26.88 -21.02 13.66
N ALA A 83 -26.54 -20.48 14.83
CA ALA A 83 -25.15 -20.44 15.30
C ALA A 83 -24.55 -21.85 15.41
N SER A 84 -25.28 -22.81 15.97
CA SER A 84 -24.84 -24.21 16.06
C SER A 84 -24.71 -24.90 14.70
N PHE A 85 -25.54 -24.53 13.72
CA PHE A 85 -25.43 -25.06 12.36
C PHE A 85 -24.09 -24.66 11.71
N TYR A 86 -23.72 -23.38 11.79
CA TYR A 86 -22.45 -22.90 11.25
C TYR A 86 -21.25 -23.38 12.07
N GLU A 87 -21.36 -23.42 13.40
CA GLU A 87 -20.30 -23.94 14.28
C GLU A 87 -19.96 -25.41 13.97
N ALA A 88 -20.95 -26.23 13.60
CA ALA A 88 -20.72 -27.61 13.21
C ALA A 88 -19.91 -27.78 11.91
N GLY A 89 -19.93 -26.77 11.03
CA GLY A 89 -19.14 -26.74 9.80
C GLY A 89 -17.78 -26.05 9.93
N PHE A 90 -17.53 -25.37 11.06
CA PHE A 90 -16.33 -24.58 11.30
C PHE A 90 -15.14 -25.46 11.70
N ASP A 91 -13.99 -25.23 11.05
CA ASP A 91 -12.73 -25.90 11.38
C ASP A 91 -11.62 -24.87 11.67
N PRO A 92 -11.38 -24.55 12.95
CA PRO A 92 -10.41 -23.51 13.34
C PRO A 92 -8.96 -23.86 12.96
N GLY A 93 -8.66 -25.12 12.64
CA GLY A 93 -7.33 -25.55 12.23
C GLY A 93 -7.13 -25.60 10.71
N LYS A 94 -8.16 -25.35 9.90
CA LYS A 94 -8.11 -25.50 8.43
C LYS A 94 -7.03 -24.63 7.80
N ALA A 95 -7.02 -23.33 8.08
CA ALA A 95 -6.06 -22.39 7.52
C ALA A 95 -4.61 -22.72 7.92
N GLU A 96 -4.40 -23.04 9.20
CA GLU A 96 -3.07 -23.39 9.71
C GLU A 96 -2.56 -24.70 9.09
N ARG A 97 -3.40 -25.73 8.98
CA ARG A 97 -3.00 -27.00 8.34
C ARG A 97 -2.68 -26.79 6.87
N ALA A 98 -3.47 -26.00 6.15
CA ALA A 98 -3.19 -25.66 4.76
C ALA A 98 -1.84 -24.93 4.62
N ARG A 99 -1.54 -23.97 5.52
CA ARG A 99 -0.25 -23.27 5.56
C ARG A 99 0.91 -24.20 5.88
N GLN A 100 0.76 -25.08 6.87
CA GLN A 100 1.79 -26.05 7.25
C GLN A 100 2.05 -27.06 6.13
N GLU A 101 1.01 -27.54 5.44
CA GLU A 101 1.14 -28.43 4.29
C GLU A 101 1.87 -27.76 3.13
N MET A 102 1.52 -26.51 2.82
CA MET A 102 2.23 -25.68 1.82
C MET A 102 3.71 -25.55 2.21
N PHE A 103 4.01 -25.11 3.43
CA PHE A 103 5.38 -24.90 3.88
C PHE A 103 6.18 -26.21 3.86
N LYS A 104 5.57 -27.33 4.26
CA LYS A 104 6.19 -28.66 4.21
C LYS A 104 6.50 -29.10 2.78
N GLN A 105 5.57 -28.89 1.84
CA GLN A 105 5.75 -29.26 0.43
C GLN A 105 6.85 -28.43 -0.26
N PHE A 106 7.01 -27.16 0.12
CA PHE A 106 7.88 -26.22 -0.61
C PHE A 106 9.12 -25.75 0.16
N SER A 107 9.33 -26.18 1.41
CA SER A 107 10.52 -25.85 2.22
C SER A 107 11.88 -26.11 1.53
N GLY A 108 11.94 -27.05 0.58
CA GLY A 108 13.14 -27.32 -0.23
C GLY A 108 13.13 -26.73 -1.65
N LEU A 109 12.08 -26.00 -2.02
CA LEU A 109 11.82 -25.45 -3.36
C LEU A 109 11.64 -23.93 -3.36
N VAL A 110 11.71 -23.26 -2.20
CA VAL A 110 11.69 -21.80 -2.07
C VAL A 110 12.74 -21.15 -2.99
N ALA A 111 13.88 -21.81 -3.17
CA ALA A 111 14.95 -21.39 -4.06
C ALA A 111 14.85 -21.83 -5.53
N SER A 112 13.69 -22.27 -5.99
CA SER A 112 13.52 -22.73 -7.39
C SER A 112 12.51 -21.91 -8.18
N GLY A 113 12.04 -20.78 -7.65
CA GLY A 113 10.92 -20.00 -8.23
C GLY A 113 9.55 -20.70 -8.11
N ALA A 114 9.52 -22.01 -7.80
CA ALA A 114 8.31 -22.83 -7.72
C ALA A 114 7.31 -22.38 -6.64
N ILE A 115 7.77 -21.71 -5.58
CA ILE A 115 6.87 -21.14 -4.55
C ILE A 115 5.99 -20.03 -5.13
N TYR A 116 6.53 -19.21 -6.04
CA TYR A 116 5.77 -18.16 -6.71
C TYR A 116 4.81 -18.71 -7.77
N GLU A 117 5.07 -19.89 -8.32
CA GLU A 117 4.07 -20.59 -9.14
C GLU A 117 2.84 -21.00 -8.31
N PHE A 118 3.04 -21.33 -7.03
CA PHE A 118 1.94 -21.62 -6.12
C PHE A 118 1.21 -20.34 -5.71
N PHE A 119 1.92 -19.26 -5.33
CA PHE A 119 1.30 -17.96 -5.05
C PHE A 119 0.53 -17.43 -6.25
N GLY A 120 1.08 -17.61 -7.46
CA GLY A 120 0.44 -17.22 -8.71
C GLY A 120 -0.71 -18.11 -9.16
N LYS A 121 -1.07 -19.14 -8.39
CA LYS A 121 -2.25 -19.98 -8.67
C LYS A 121 -3.48 -19.32 -8.06
N TYR A 122 -4.38 -18.90 -8.94
CA TYR A 122 -5.68 -18.38 -8.53
C TYR A 122 -6.44 -19.41 -7.69
N THR A 123 -6.87 -18.98 -6.51
CA THR A 123 -7.75 -19.74 -5.64
C THR A 123 -9.11 -19.03 -5.62
N PRO A 124 -10.16 -19.66 -6.18
CA PRO A 124 -11.49 -19.05 -6.18
C PRO A 124 -12.04 -18.90 -4.76
N PRO A 125 -12.91 -17.91 -4.51
CA PRO A 125 -13.66 -17.84 -3.26
C PRO A 125 -14.41 -19.14 -2.96
N GLU A 126 -14.57 -19.47 -1.68
CA GLU A 126 -15.30 -20.66 -1.28
C GLU A 126 -16.81 -20.46 -1.40
N GLU A 127 -17.52 -21.45 -1.94
CA GLU A 127 -18.98 -21.48 -1.93
C GLU A 127 -19.52 -21.40 -0.49
N GLU A 128 -20.61 -20.68 -0.33
CA GLU A 128 -21.28 -20.48 0.95
C GLU A 128 -22.10 -21.71 1.35
N THR A 129 -22.32 -21.89 2.66
CA THR A 129 -23.02 -23.04 3.21
C THR A 129 -24.51 -22.98 2.86
N ALA A 130 -25.02 -24.02 2.20
CA ALA A 130 -26.46 -24.12 1.92
C ALA A 130 -27.25 -24.31 3.22
N VAL A 131 -27.96 -23.27 3.65
CA VAL A 131 -28.79 -23.29 4.86
C VAL A 131 -30.14 -23.96 4.55
N PRO A 132 -30.60 -24.95 5.35
CA PRO A 132 -31.91 -25.57 5.15
C PRO A 132 -33.05 -24.56 5.32
N ASP A 133 -34.05 -24.59 4.43
CA ASP A 133 -35.20 -23.67 4.46
C ASP A 133 -35.96 -23.73 5.80
N GLU A 134 -36.06 -24.92 6.41
CA GLU A 134 -36.68 -25.11 7.72
C GLU A 134 -35.96 -24.33 8.82
N LEU A 135 -34.62 -24.24 8.75
CA LEU A 135 -33.80 -23.50 9.70
C LEU A 135 -33.96 -21.98 9.51
N VAL A 136 -34.00 -21.52 8.25
CA VAL A 136 -34.30 -20.12 7.91
C VAL A 136 -35.69 -19.73 8.43
N ALA A 137 -36.70 -20.56 8.18
CA ALA A 137 -38.07 -20.34 8.64
C ALA A 137 -38.22 -20.41 10.17
N ALA A 138 -37.43 -21.23 10.85
CA ALA A 138 -37.37 -21.25 12.30
C ALA A 138 -36.76 -19.96 12.86
N ALA A 139 -35.63 -19.53 12.31
CA ALA A 139 -34.97 -18.27 12.68
C ALA A 139 -35.88 -17.05 12.49
N ALA A 140 -36.62 -16.99 11.38
CA ALA A 140 -37.58 -15.91 11.09
C ALA A 140 -38.79 -15.86 12.04
N LYS A 141 -39.07 -16.93 12.79
CA LYS A 141 -40.08 -16.91 13.87
C LYS A 141 -39.55 -16.29 15.17
N GLU A 142 -38.23 -16.30 15.35
CA GLU A 142 -37.58 -15.76 16.56
C GLU A 142 -37.22 -14.27 16.40
N THR A 143 -36.94 -13.82 15.18
CA THR A 143 -36.55 -12.44 14.89
C THR A 143 -36.89 -12.01 13.47
N ASP A 144 -37.06 -10.71 13.27
CA ASP A 144 -37.22 -10.04 11.97
C ASP A 144 -35.89 -9.52 11.41
N THR A 145 -34.80 -9.65 12.18
CA THR A 145 -33.48 -9.09 11.90
C THR A 145 -32.47 -10.19 11.55
N ALA A 146 -31.90 -10.11 10.35
CA ALA A 146 -30.80 -10.95 9.91
C ALA A 146 -29.51 -10.14 9.72
N VAL A 147 -28.39 -10.77 10.03
CA VAL A 147 -27.05 -10.29 9.71
C VAL A 147 -26.44 -11.28 8.73
N LEU A 148 -26.16 -10.84 7.50
CA LEU A 148 -25.56 -11.62 6.44
C LEU A 148 -24.09 -11.19 6.29
N ILE A 149 -23.15 -12.13 6.42
CA ILE A 149 -21.72 -11.86 6.31
C ILE A 149 -21.16 -12.59 5.10
N LEU A 150 -20.75 -11.86 4.06
CA LEU A 150 -20.09 -12.43 2.88
C LEU A 150 -18.59 -12.14 2.91
N GLY A 151 -17.82 -13.09 2.39
CA GLY A 151 -16.37 -13.12 2.49
C GLY A 151 -15.69 -13.11 1.13
N ARG A 152 -14.56 -12.40 1.00
CA ARG A 152 -13.63 -12.55 -0.14
C ARG A 152 -12.19 -12.68 0.34
N SER A 153 -11.47 -13.66 -0.21
CA SER A 153 -10.08 -13.96 0.11
C SER A 153 -9.18 -14.20 -1.11
N SER A 154 -9.76 -14.16 -2.30
CA SER A 154 -9.06 -14.33 -3.58
C SER A 154 -8.15 -13.15 -3.89
N GLY A 155 -7.14 -13.42 -4.72
CA GLY A 155 -6.07 -12.49 -5.02
C GLY A 155 -4.93 -12.56 -4.01
N GLY A 156 -3.81 -11.97 -4.39
CA GLY A 156 -2.63 -11.84 -3.56
C GLY A 156 -1.38 -11.71 -4.40
N GLU A 157 -0.26 -12.04 -3.77
CA GLU A 157 1.03 -12.03 -4.44
C GLU A 157 1.02 -12.92 -5.69
N GLU A 158 1.53 -12.42 -6.82
CA GLU A 158 1.54 -13.08 -8.14
C GLU A 158 0.15 -13.33 -8.77
N CYS A 159 -0.96 -12.92 -8.17
CA CYS A 159 -2.29 -13.25 -8.66
C CYS A 159 -3.30 -12.12 -8.44
N ASP A 160 -3.73 -11.49 -9.54
CA ASP A 160 -4.85 -10.56 -9.50
C ASP A 160 -6.19 -11.29 -9.31
N ARG A 161 -7.18 -10.54 -8.83
CA ARG A 161 -8.55 -11.00 -8.66
C ARG A 161 -9.26 -11.12 -10.00
N ARG A 162 -10.38 -11.86 -9.99
CA ARG A 162 -11.23 -12.04 -11.19
C ARG A 162 -12.50 -11.23 -11.09
N TYR A 163 -13.02 -10.84 -12.24
CA TYR A 163 -14.33 -10.19 -12.31
C TYR A 163 -15.45 -11.18 -11.94
N GLU A 164 -15.59 -12.28 -12.68
CA GLU A 164 -16.65 -13.26 -12.44
C GLU A 164 -16.38 -14.11 -11.21
N GLN A 165 -17.41 -14.27 -10.37
CA GLN A 165 -17.42 -15.16 -9.20
C GLN A 165 -16.28 -14.85 -8.21
N ASP A 166 -15.89 -13.58 -8.15
CA ASP A 166 -14.91 -13.04 -7.21
C ASP A 166 -15.23 -11.57 -6.93
N TYR A 167 -15.12 -10.69 -7.93
CA TYR A 167 -15.68 -9.34 -7.79
C TYR A 167 -17.20 -9.38 -7.70
N THR A 168 -17.85 -10.22 -8.51
CA THR A 168 -19.28 -10.49 -8.44
C THR A 168 -19.62 -11.58 -7.41
N LEU A 169 -20.91 -11.76 -7.12
CA LEU A 169 -21.41 -12.81 -6.24
C LEU A 169 -21.15 -14.23 -6.79
N LEU A 170 -21.03 -15.19 -5.87
CA LEU A 170 -21.09 -16.62 -6.16
C LEU A 170 -22.56 -17.09 -6.28
N PRO A 171 -22.84 -18.17 -7.04
CA PRO A 171 -24.17 -18.77 -7.08
C PRO A 171 -24.73 -19.17 -5.70
N SER A 172 -23.88 -19.70 -4.79
CA SER A 172 -24.32 -19.98 -3.40
C SER A 172 -24.76 -18.74 -2.65
N GLU A 173 -24.08 -17.61 -2.88
CA GLU A 173 -24.34 -16.36 -2.18
C GLU A 173 -25.61 -15.73 -2.69
N GLU A 174 -25.82 -15.70 -4.02
CA GLU A 174 -27.08 -15.27 -4.61
C GLU A 174 -28.27 -16.04 -4.02
N LYS A 175 -28.14 -17.37 -3.90
CA LYS A 175 -29.17 -18.22 -3.29
C LYS A 175 -29.39 -17.87 -1.83
N LEU A 176 -28.33 -17.71 -1.04
CA LEU A 176 -28.44 -17.35 0.38
C LEU A 176 -29.07 -15.95 0.56
N ILE A 177 -28.63 -14.97 -0.23
CA ILE A 177 -29.20 -13.62 -0.26
C ILE A 177 -30.69 -13.70 -0.54
N GLN A 178 -31.13 -14.45 -1.57
CA GLN A 178 -32.54 -14.61 -1.88
C GLN A 178 -33.33 -15.26 -0.73
N GLN A 179 -32.78 -16.32 -0.11
CA GLN A 179 -33.41 -16.98 1.04
C GLN A 179 -33.57 -16.03 2.23
N VAL A 180 -32.49 -15.34 2.63
CA VAL A 180 -32.49 -14.40 3.76
C VAL A 180 -33.40 -13.21 3.47
N THR A 181 -33.28 -12.62 2.29
CA THR A 181 -34.06 -11.43 1.94
C THR A 181 -35.55 -11.73 1.72
N SER A 182 -35.92 -12.98 1.47
CA SER A 182 -37.33 -13.39 1.43
C SER A 182 -37.92 -13.61 2.83
N ALA A 183 -37.09 -13.94 3.82
CA ALA A 183 -37.53 -14.31 5.17
C ALA A 183 -37.46 -13.17 6.20
N PHE A 184 -36.57 -12.19 6.02
CA PHE A 184 -36.30 -11.14 7.00
C PHE A 184 -36.58 -9.73 6.46
N ALA A 185 -37.22 -8.90 7.29
CA ALA A 185 -37.56 -7.52 6.94
C ALA A 185 -36.38 -6.55 7.15
N HIS A 186 -35.48 -6.88 8.06
CA HIS A 186 -34.30 -6.08 8.40
C HIS A 186 -33.04 -6.91 8.19
N VAL A 187 -32.37 -6.73 7.05
CA VAL A 187 -31.11 -7.39 6.73
C VAL A 187 -29.96 -6.40 6.87
N ILE A 188 -28.93 -6.79 7.61
CA ILE A 188 -27.66 -6.08 7.74
C ILE A 188 -26.62 -6.89 6.96
N LEU A 189 -26.01 -6.29 5.94
CA LEU A 189 -24.91 -6.89 5.18
C LEU A 189 -23.58 -6.49 5.82
N ILE A 190 -22.67 -7.45 5.96
CA ILE A 190 -21.29 -7.22 6.37
C ILE A 190 -20.39 -7.84 5.31
N GLU A 191 -19.74 -6.98 4.52
CA GLU A 191 -18.77 -7.44 3.53
C GLU A 191 -17.37 -7.43 4.11
N ASN A 192 -16.86 -8.64 4.34
CA ASN A 192 -15.53 -8.87 4.83
C ASN A 192 -14.61 -9.33 3.69
N THR A 193 -13.75 -8.43 3.22
CA THR A 193 -13.05 -8.62 1.95
C THR A 193 -11.55 -8.31 2.08
N VAL A 194 -10.77 -8.76 1.11
CA VAL A 194 -9.36 -8.39 0.89
C VAL A 194 -9.22 -7.34 -0.24
N GLY A 195 -10.34 -6.80 -0.74
CA GLY A 195 -10.36 -5.81 -1.81
C GLY A 195 -11.79 -5.48 -2.24
N ALA A 196 -11.93 -4.58 -3.21
CA ALA A 196 -13.25 -4.11 -3.66
C ALA A 196 -14.12 -5.25 -4.24
N VAL A 197 -15.43 -5.17 -4.04
CA VAL A 197 -16.44 -6.11 -4.59
C VAL A 197 -17.58 -5.32 -5.20
N ASP A 198 -18.35 -5.96 -6.07
CA ASP A 198 -19.62 -5.40 -6.51
C ASP A 198 -20.59 -5.33 -5.33
N LEU A 199 -21.12 -4.13 -5.08
CA LEU A 199 -22.17 -3.87 -4.09
C LEU A 199 -23.47 -3.35 -4.74
N SER A 200 -23.49 -3.14 -6.05
CA SER A 200 -24.64 -2.60 -6.78
C SER A 200 -25.87 -3.51 -6.68
N TRP A 201 -25.65 -4.82 -6.58
CA TRP A 201 -26.72 -5.80 -6.40
C TRP A 201 -27.55 -5.56 -5.13
N ALA A 202 -26.99 -4.94 -4.09
CA ALA A 202 -27.70 -4.70 -2.84
C ALA A 202 -28.86 -3.71 -3.00
N GLU A 203 -28.81 -2.81 -4.00
CA GLU A 203 -29.91 -1.88 -4.33
C GLU A 203 -31.19 -2.62 -4.75
N LYS A 204 -31.09 -3.86 -5.24
CA LYS A 204 -32.23 -4.71 -5.63
C LYS A 204 -33.03 -5.20 -4.43
N TYR A 205 -32.48 -5.14 -3.23
CA TYR A 205 -33.04 -5.72 -2.02
C TYR A 205 -33.37 -4.62 -0.99
N PRO A 206 -34.61 -4.07 -1.00
CA PRO A 206 -34.98 -2.95 -0.13
C PRO A 206 -34.95 -3.29 1.36
N ASN A 207 -34.90 -4.57 1.72
CA ASN A 207 -34.74 -5.03 3.10
C ASN A 207 -33.28 -5.11 3.57
N ILE A 208 -32.28 -4.92 2.70
CA ILE A 208 -30.92 -4.62 3.13
C ILE A 208 -30.91 -3.19 3.66
N LYS A 209 -31.02 -3.07 4.98
CA LYS A 209 -31.17 -1.81 5.70
C LYS A 209 -29.86 -1.22 6.18
N ALA A 210 -28.82 -2.04 6.32
CA ALA A 210 -27.48 -1.53 6.61
C ALA A 210 -26.40 -2.34 5.89
N ILE A 211 -25.27 -1.69 5.61
CA ILE A 211 -24.09 -2.29 4.97
C ILE A 211 -22.86 -1.81 5.74
N LEU A 212 -22.11 -2.76 6.30
CA LEU A 212 -20.78 -2.54 6.86
C LEU A 212 -19.73 -3.13 5.92
N TYR A 213 -18.68 -2.37 5.65
CA TYR A 213 -17.54 -2.78 4.84
C TYR A 213 -16.31 -2.94 5.74
N ALA A 214 -15.80 -4.16 5.83
CA ALA A 214 -14.73 -4.57 6.74
C ALA A 214 -13.57 -5.22 5.97
N VAL A 215 -12.67 -4.39 5.45
CA VAL A 215 -11.50 -4.85 4.70
C VAL A 215 -10.46 -5.37 5.68
N SER A 216 -10.11 -6.66 5.57
CA SER A 216 -9.05 -7.36 6.31
C SER A 216 -8.64 -6.73 7.66
N PRO A 217 -9.54 -6.79 8.67
CA PRO A 217 -9.44 -6.01 9.90
C PRO A 217 -8.52 -6.59 10.98
N GLY A 218 -7.64 -7.54 10.63
CA GLY A 218 -6.70 -8.15 11.58
C GLY A 218 -7.35 -9.06 12.63
N GLU A 219 -6.53 -9.60 13.53
CA GLU A 219 -6.95 -10.63 14.49
C GLU A 219 -8.01 -10.16 15.49
N GLN A 220 -8.14 -8.86 15.71
CA GLN A 220 -9.17 -8.26 16.57
C GLN A 220 -10.36 -7.72 15.79
N GLY A 221 -10.41 -7.91 14.47
CA GLY A 221 -11.47 -7.41 13.62
C GLY A 221 -12.86 -7.89 14.02
N ALA A 222 -13.02 -9.16 14.41
CA ALA A 222 -14.29 -9.67 14.89
C ALA A 222 -14.74 -9.05 16.23
N ALA A 223 -13.79 -8.72 17.12
CA ALA A 223 -14.09 -8.05 18.38
C ALA A 223 -14.50 -6.59 18.15
N ALA A 224 -13.81 -5.89 17.25
CA ALA A 224 -14.16 -4.53 16.83
C ALA A 224 -15.52 -4.47 16.12
N LEU A 225 -15.77 -5.42 15.21
CA LEU A 225 -17.06 -5.56 14.53
C LEU A 225 -18.19 -5.82 15.54
N ALA A 226 -17.96 -6.67 16.55
CA ALA A 226 -18.92 -6.88 17.62
C ALA A 226 -19.21 -5.59 18.41
N ASP A 227 -18.20 -4.76 18.71
CA ASP A 227 -18.37 -3.46 19.37
C ASP A 227 -19.30 -2.53 18.56
N ILE A 228 -19.05 -2.45 17.25
CA ILE A 228 -19.85 -1.64 16.33
C ILE A 228 -21.27 -2.16 16.24
N LEU A 229 -21.45 -3.47 16.04
CA LEU A 229 -22.78 -4.07 15.87
C LEU A 229 -23.68 -3.81 17.07
N VAL A 230 -23.16 -3.81 18.30
CA VAL A 230 -23.95 -3.58 19.52
C VAL A 230 -23.94 -2.13 20.01
N GLY A 231 -23.33 -1.22 19.26
CA GLY A 231 -23.28 0.22 19.55
C GLY A 231 -22.37 0.64 20.70
N GLU A 232 -21.35 -0.15 21.05
CA GLU A 232 -20.30 0.28 21.99
C GLU A 232 -19.34 1.28 21.35
N VAL A 233 -19.15 1.15 20.04
CA VAL A 233 -18.34 2.05 19.22
C VAL A 233 -19.18 2.50 18.04
N SER A 234 -19.20 3.80 17.77
CA SER A 234 -19.76 4.33 16.52
C SER A 234 -18.76 4.13 15.39
N PRO A 235 -19.18 3.60 14.22
CA PRO A 235 -18.28 3.49 13.07
C PRO A 235 -17.82 4.88 12.65
N SER A 236 -16.56 4.96 12.24
CA SER A 236 -15.89 6.21 11.84
C SER A 236 -14.85 6.00 10.73
N GLY A 237 -14.82 4.80 10.13
CA GLY A 237 -13.97 4.55 8.96
C GLY A 237 -14.51 5.26 7.73
N LYS A 238 -13.61 5.59 6.80
CA LYS A 238 -13.91 6.20 5.52
C LYS A 238 -13.29 5.38 4.39
N LEU A 239 -13.95 5.33 3.23
CA LEU A 239 -13.43 4.64 2.05
C LEU A 239 -12.13 5.27 1.56
N THR A 240 -11.11 4.45 1.30
CA THR A 240 -9.85 4.88 0.68
C THR A 240 -9.81 4.66 -0.82
N SER A 241 -10.87 4.06 -1.38
CA SER A 241 -11.06 3.84 -2.80
C SER A 241 -12.54 3.95 -3.16
N THR A 242 -12.82 4.42 -4.36
CA THR A 242 -14.17 4.62 -4.88
C THR A 242 -14.84 3.28 -5.15
N ILE A 243 -16.04 3.05 -4.61
CA ILE A 243 -16.85 1.88 -4.95
C ILE A 243 -17.74 2.25 -6.14
N VAL A 244 -17.57 1.52 -7.23
CA VAL A 244 -18.21 1.79 -8.53
C VAL A 244 -19.56 1.08 -8.66
N ARG A 245 -20.41 1.56 -9.57
CA ARG A 245 -21.69 0.91 -9.92
C ARG A 245 -21.49 -0.24 -10.89
N ASP A 246 -20.72 0.00 -11.95
CA ASP A 246 -20.24 -1.03 -12.86
C ASP A 246 -18.70 -1.04 -12.81
N TYR A 247 -18.09 -2.22 -12.85
CA TYR A 247 -16.64 -2.36 -12.92
C TYR A 247 -16.05 -1.62 -14.14
N LYS A 248 -16.78 -1.60 -15.26
CA LYS A 248 -16.36 -0.93 -16.50
C LYS A 248 -16.36 0.59 -16.39
N ASP A 249 -17.01 1.16 -15.39
CA ASP A 249 -16.95 2.60 -15.12
C ASP A 249 -15.60 3.00 -14.50
N HIS A 250 -14.82 2.05 -13.99
CA HIS A 250 -13.50 2.32 -13.44
C HIS A 250 -12.51 2.64 -14.58
N PRO A 251 -11.73 3.74 -14.52
CA PRO A 251 -10.93 4.20 -15.66
C PRO A 251 -9.80 3.21 -16.05
N ALA A 252 -9.23 2.50 -15.08
CA ALA A 252 -8.24 1.46 -15.35
C ALA A 252 -8.82 0.12 -15.88
N SER A 253 -10.16 -0.06 -15.93
CA SER A 253 -10.77 -1.39 -16.18
C SER A 253 -10.48 -1.97 -17.56
N ALA A 254 -10.25 -1.13 -18.57
CA ALA A 254 -9.92 -1.56 -19.93
C ALA A 254 -8.46 -2.02 -20.09
N HIS A 255 -7.57 -1.61 -19.18
CA HIS A 255 -6.12 -1.85 -19.24
C HIS A 255 -5.62 -2.69 -18.08
N PHE A 256 -6.55 -3.35 -17.38
CA PHE A 256 -6.32 -4.18 -16.20
C PHE A 256 -7.18 -5.44 -16.28
N SER A 257 -6.91 -6.44 -15.42
CA SER A 257 -7.62 -7.73 -15.29
C SER A 257 -7.09 -8.86 -16.19
N PHE A 258 -5.80 -9.14 -16.08
CA PHE A 258 -5.20 -10.30 -16.75
C PHE A 258 -5.54 -11.59 -16.00
N ASN A 259 -6.24 -12.49 -16.68
CA ASN A 259 -6.46 -13.83 -16.18
C ASN A 259 -5.39 -14.77 -16.74
N LYS A 260 -4.46 -15.25 -15.90
CA LYS A 260 -3.41 -16.20 -16.32
C LYS A 260 -3.95 -17.49 -16.96
N ASP A 261 -5.20 -17.86 -16.65
CA ASP A 261 -5.85 -19.06 -17.20
C ASP A 261 -6.56 -18.77 -18.54
N ASP A 262 -6.69 -17.50 -18.93
CA ASP A 262 -7.21 -17.05 -20.22
C ASP A 262 -6.21 -16.10 -20.90
N PRO A 263 -5.26 -16.64 -21.68
CA PRO A 263 -4.25 -15.83 -22.34
C PRO A 263 -4.81 -14.75 -23.29
N SER A 264 -6.06 -14.87 -23.74
CA SER A 264 -6.70 -13.86 -24.59
C SER A 264 -7.05 -12.57 -23.85
N SER A 265 -7.10 -12.62 -22.51
CA SER A 265 -7.32 -11.47 -21.64
C SER A 265 -6.05 -10.64 -21.37
N ILE A 266 -4.88 -11.12 -21.78
CA ILE A 266 -3.60 -10.45 -21.53
C ILE A 266 -3.31 -9.46 -22.66
N LEU A 267 -3.15 -8.19 -22.32
CA LEU A 267 -2.76 -7.16 -23.28
C LEU A 267 -1.24 -7.14 -23.43
N THR A 268 -0.75 -7.00 -24.66
CA THR A 268 0.69 -6.95 -25.00
C THR A 268 1.03 -5.66 -25.75
N TYR A 269 2.29 -5.43 -26.07
CA TYR A 269 2.70 -4.30 -26.92
C TYR A 269 1.89 -4.24 -28.23
N GLU A 270 1.69 -5.38 -28.88
CA GLU A 270 0.96 -5.49 -30.14
C GLU A 270 -0.53 -5.11 -29.99
N SER A 271 -1.14 -5.35 -28.83
CA SER A 271 -2.53 -4.90 -28.53
C SER A 271 -2.69 -3.38 -28.66
N TYR A 272 -1.60 -2.64 -28.43
CA TYR A 272 -1.54 -1.18 -28.52
C TYR A 272 -0.81 -0.68 -29.79
N GLY A 273 -0.51 -1.57 -30.74
CA GLY A 273 0.26 -1.23 -31.95
C GLY A 273 1.73 -0.86 -31.70
N LEU A 274 2.27 -1.23 -30.53
CA LEU A 274 3.64 -0.97 -30.13
C LEU A 274 4.58 -2.11 -30.57
N ASP A 275 5.87 -1.79 -30.68
CA ASP A 275 6.91 -2.78 -31.00
C ASP A 275 7.60 -3.24 -29.71
N LYS A 276 7.54 -4.54 -29.42
CA LYS A 276 8.09 -5.09 -28.16
C LYS A 276 9.62 -5.00 -28.09
N GLU A 277 10.33 -5.15 -29.20
CA GLU A 277 11.80 -5.12 -29.23
C GLU A 277 12.32 -3.70 -29.00
N ALA A 278 11.67 -2.69 -29.58
CA ALA A 278 11.94 -1.28 -29.33
C ALA A 278 11.75 -0.91 -27.85
N ASN A 279 10.88 -1.62 -27.13
CA ASN A 279 10.65 -1.46 -25.70
C ASN A 279 11.49 -2.41 -24.82
N GLY A 280 12.54 -3.02 -25.38
CA GLY A 280 13.49 -3.84 -24.64
C GLY A 280 13.01 -5.26 -24.32
N SER A 281 11.88 -5.70 -24.89
CA SER A 281 11.36 -7.05 -24.74
C SER A 281 11.79 -7.94 -25.92
N VAL A 282 12.97 -8.54 -25.77
CA VAL A 282 13.63 -9.33 -26.83
C VAL A 282 13.59 -10.82 -26.51
N GLY A 283 13.16 -11.65 -27.47
CA GLY A 283 13.21 -13.11 -27.36
C GLY A 283 12.05 -13.77 -26.60
N TYR A 284 11.07 -12.99 -26.14
CA TYR A 284 9.88 -13.50 -25.45
C TYR A 284 8.72 -13.80 -26.40
N ASP A 285 7.96 -14.86 -26.10
CA ASP A 285 6.78 -15.26 -26.87
C ASP A 285 5.59 -14.33 -26.60
N MET A 286 5.52 -13.78 -25.38
CA MET A 286 4.49 -12.85 -24.94
C MET A 286 5.09 -11.80 -24.01
N SER A 287 4.68 -10.54 -24.18
CA SER A 287 5.21 -9.40 -23.44
C SER A 287 4.06 -8.56 -22.90
N PRO A 288 3.58 -8.83 -21.67
CA PRO A 288 2.40 -8.17 -21.10
C PRO A 288 2.62 -6.66 -20.91
N VAL A 289 1.58 -5.86 -21.14
CA VAL A 289 1.61 -4.39 -21.03
C VAL A 289 0.34 -3.88 -20.37
N SER A 290 0.51 -3.03 -19.36
CA SER A 290 -0.59 -2.23 -18.79
C SER A 290 -0.35 -0.75 -19.07
N VAL A 291 -1.22 -0.14 -19.86
CA VAL A 291 -1.18 1.30 -20.17
C VAL A 291 -2.00 2.05 -19.11
N TYR A 292 -1.41 3.11 -18.57
CA TYR A 292 -2.01 3.96 -17.54
C TYR A 292 -2.76 5.09 -18.24
N GLU A 293 -3.71 4.69 -19.09
CA GLU A 293 -4.49 5.59 -19.95
C GLU A 293 -5.23 6.66 -19.13
N GLU A 294 -5.55 6.37 -17.87
CA GLU A 294 -6.20 7.32 -16.98
C GLU A 294 -5.33 8.53 -16.60
N GLY A 295 -4.01 8.45 -16.76
CA GLY A 295 -3.09 9.54 -16.42
C GLY A 295 -3.29 10.07 -15.00
N ILE A 296 -3.46 11.38 -14.85
CA ILE A 296 -3.75 12.01 -13.55
C ILE A 296 -5.20 11.78 -13.06
N TYR A 297 -6.07 11.23 -13.89
CA TYR A 297 -7.47 10.95 -13.57
C TYR A 297 -7.61 9.54 -12.95
N ALA A 298 -6.79 9.19 -11.96
CA ALA A 298 -6.94 7.93 -11.23
C ALA A 298 -7.98 8.05 -10.10
N GLY A 299 -8.84 7.03 -9.94
CA GLY A 299 -9.83 6.97 -8.85
C GLY A 299 -10.84 8.12 -8.90
N TYR A 300 -11.18 8.71 -7.74
CA TYR A 300 -12.14 9.82 -7.65
C TYR A 300 -11.79 11.02 -8.53
N ARG A 301 -10.50 11.23 -8.87
CA ARG A 301 -10.10 12.27 -9.81
C ARG A 301 -10.81 12.10 -11.16
N TYR A 302 -10.98 10.86 -11.64
CA TYR A 302 -11.81 10.59 -12.82
C TYR A 302 -13.30 10.77 -12.54
N PHE A 303 -13.84 10.14 -11.50
CA PHE A 303 -15.29 10.18 -11.25
C PHE A 303 -15.80 11.61 -11.11
N ASP A 304 -15.07 12.45 -10.39
CA ASP A 304 -15.44 13.85 -10.13
C ASP A 304 -15.17 14.74 -11.35
N SER A 305 -14.17 14.40 -12.18
CA SER A 305 -13.85 15.18 -13.38
C SER A 305 -14.70 14.82 -14.59
N TYR A 306 -15.19 13.58 -14.70
CA TYR A 306 -15.94 13.10 -15.88
C TYR A 306 -17.43 12.95 -15.62
N GLY A 307 -17.90 13.32 -14.42
CA GLY A 307 -19.31 13.29 -14.05
C GLY A 307 -19.86 11.87 -13.99
N VAL A 308 -19.00 10.89 -13.70
CA VAL A 308 -19.39 9.49 -13.52
C VAL A 308 -19.83 9.31 -12.07
N GLU A 309 -21.02 8.76 -11.87
CA GLU A 309 -21.62 8.62 -10.54
C GLU A 309 -21.17 7.33 -9.87
N PRO A 310 -20.39 7.39 -8.78
CA PRO A 310 -19.99 6.19 -8.05
C PRO A 310 -21.19 5.58 -7.29
N LEU A 311 -21.02 4.36 -6.79
CA LEU A 311 -21.95 3.78 -5.83
C LEU A 311 -21.70 4.38 -4.43
N TYR A 312 -20.42 4.44 -4.03
CA TYR A 312 -19.97 5.19 -2.86
C TYR A 312 -18.67 5.93 -3.21
N PRO A 313 -18.61 7.26 -2.99
CA PRO A 313 -17.46 8.05 -3.38
C PRO A 313 -16.27 7.85 -2.45
N PHE A 314 -15.08 8.24 -2.91
CA PHE A 314 -13.89 8.32 -2.10
C PHE A 314 -14.11 9.13 -0.82
N GLY A 315 -13.54 8.66 0.28
CA GLY A 315 -13.65 9.30 1.59
C GLY A 315 -15.02 9.14 2.25
N PHE A 316 -15.97 8.40 1.66
CA PHE A 316 -17.32 8.23 2.24
C PHE A 316 -17.33 7.26 3.43
N GLY A 317 -18.17 7.54 4.41
CA GLY A 317 -18.44 6.64 5.54
C GLY A 317 -19.37 7.29 6.56
N LEU A 318 -20.42 6.58 6.95
CA LEU A 318 -21.44 7.03 7.90
C LEU A 318 -21.03 6.75 9.34
N SER A 319 -21.76 7.35 10.27
CA SER A 319 -21.68 7.07 11.71
C SER A 319 -23.06 6.76 12.30
N TYR A 320 -23.11 6.36 13.57
CA TYR A 320 -24.37 6.29 14.32
C TYR A 320 -24.85 7.67 14.79
N THR A 321 -23.98 8.68 14.72
CA THR A 321 -24.30 10.07 15.04
C THR A 321 -24.24 10.96 13.80
N SER A 322 -24.60 12.22 13.95
CA SER A 322 -24.49 13.26 12.93
C SER A 322 -23.47 14.32 13.35
N PHE A 323 -22.80 14.90 12.36
CA PHE A 323 -21.85 15.98 12.56
C PHE A 323 -22.25 17.19 11.71
N GLU A 324 -21.96 18.37 12.23
CA GLU A 324 -22.08 19.63 11.52
C GLU A 324 -20.68 20.24 11.38
N LEU A 325 -20.30 20.58 10.15
CA LEU A 325 -19.08 21.31 9.84
C LEU A 325 -19.42 22.79 9.70
N SER A 326 -18.61 23.66 10.29
CA SER A 326 -18.83 25.11 10.32
C SER A 326 -17.51 25.87 10.51
N ASP A 327 -17.57 27.20 10.50
CA ASP A 327 -16.45 28.09 10.80
C ASP A 327 -15.19 27.81 9.95
N TYR A 328 -15.38 27.55 8.65
CA TYR A 328 -14.29 27.30 7.70
C TYR A 328 -13.36 28.52 7.59
N ALA A 329 -12.06 28.27 7.65
CA ALA A 329 -11.05 29.31 7.47
C ALA A 329 -9.84 28.78 6.70
N VAL A 330 -9.28 29.60 5.82
CA VAL A 330 -8.05 29.33 5.07
C VAL A 330 -7.06 30.46 5.31
N SER A 331 -5.83 30.11 5.68
CA SER A 331 -4.73 31.06 5.86
C SER A 331 -3.42 30.52 5.31
N VAL A 332 -2.50 31.42 4.96
CA VAL A 332 -1.13 31.08 4.57
C VAL A 332 -0.20 31.51 5.70
N GLU A 333 0.59 30.57 6.22
CA GLU A 333 1.55 30.77 7.30
C GLU A 333 2.93 30.23 6.90
N GLY A 334 3.83 31.14 6.52
CA GLY A 334 5.14 30.77 5.98
C GLY A 334 4.98 29.97 4.70
N GLU A 335 5.47 28.72 4.72
CA GLU A 335 5.44 27.78 3.59
C GLU A 335 4.20 26.87 3.58
N ASN A 336 3.24 27.11 4.48
CA ASN A 336 2.08 26.24 4.66
C ASN A 336 0.77 26.97 4.47
N VAL A 337 -0.18 26.30 3.82
CA VAL A 337 -1.60 26.63 3.84
C VAL A 337 -2.24 25.90 5.01
N LYS A 338 -2.98 26.60 5.85
CA LYS A 338 -3.77 26.03 6.94
C LYS A 338 -5.25 26.15 6.65
N VAL A 339 -5.97 25.04 6.83
CA VAL A 339 -7.42 24.98 6.69
C VAL A 339 -8.01 24.51 8.00
N SER A 340 -8.79 25.37 8.64
CA SER A 340 -9.45 25.08 9.91
C SER A 340 -10.95 24.90 9.71
N VAL A 341 -11.51 23.85 10.32
CA VAL A 341 -12.95 23.54 10.29
C VAL A 341 -13.40 23.12 11.68
N LYS A 342 -14.50 23.69 12.15
CA LYS A 342 -15.13 23.27 13.40
C LYS A 342 -16.12 22.14 13.12
N VAL A 343 -15.97 21.05 13.86
CA VAL A 343 -16.80 19.86 13.77
C VAL A 343 -17.58 19.72 15.06
N ALA A 344 -18.91 19.74 15.00
CA ALA A 344 -19.79 19.55 16.15
C ALA A 344 -20.58 18.25 16.03
N ASN A 345 -20.60 17.42 17.07
CA ASN A 345 -21.47 16.25 17.14
C ASN A 345 -22.89 16.68 17.50
N THR A 346 -23.81 16.62 16.53
CA THR A 346 -25.21 17.07 16.67
C THR A 346 -26.18 15.94 16.94
N GLY A 347 -25.71 14.69 16.92
CA GLY A 347 -26.55 13.51 17.10
C GLY A 347 -26.63 13.02 18.55
N LYS A 348 -26.91 11.72 18.71
CA LYS A 348 -27.20 11.10 20.03
C LYS A 348 -26.12 10.15 20.53
N TYR A 349 -25.18 9.78 19.67
CA TYR A 349 -24.11 8.85 20.00
C TYR A 349 -22.79 9.61 20.04
N ALA A 350 -21.86 9.18 20.89
CA ALA A 350 -20.48 9.63 20.75
C ALA A 350 -19.89 9.10 19.45
N GLY A 351 -19.04 9.86 18.78
CA GLY A 351 -18.45 9.46 17.50
C GLY A 351 -17.25 10.30 17.11
N LYS A 352 -16.58 9.89 16.03
CA LYS A 352 -15.47 10.61 15.40
C LYS A 352 -15.85 10.95 13.97
N GLU A 353 -15.35 12.08 13.47
CA GLU A 353 -15.53 12.50 12.08
C GLU A 353 -14.18 12.88 11.45
N VAL A 354 -14.09 12.74 10.14
CA VAL A 354 -12.91 13.07 9.34
C VAL A 354 -13.22 14.33 8.51
N VAL A 355 -12.38 15.35 8.66
CA VAL A 355 -12.33 16.52 7.77
C VAL A 355 -11.31 16.23 6.68
N GLN A 356 -11.76 16.27 5.43
CA GLN A 356 -10.95 16.07 4.23
C GLN A 356 -10.86 17.41 3.48
N VAL A 357 -9.65 17.82 3.11
CA VAL A 357 -9.40 19.09 2.43
C VAL A 357 -8.94 18.83 1.01
N TYR A 358 -9.72 19.34 0.07
CA TYR A 358 -9.50 19.22 -1.36
C TYR A 358 -9.17 20.57 -1.98
N VAL A 359 -8.47 20.57 -3.12
CA VAL A 359 -8.18 21.78 -3.88
C VAL A 359 -8.55 21.57 -5.35
N SER A 360 -9.34 22.49 -5.91
CA SER A 360 -9.50 22.63 -7.37
C SER A 360 -8.46 23.62 -7.87
N VAL A 361 -7.56 23.15 -8.72
CA VAL A 361 -6.53 23.97 -9.38
C VAL A 361 -7.19 24.79 -10.49
N PRO A 362 -6.83 26.07 -10.71
CA PRO A 362 -7.38 26.86 -11.81
C PRO A 362 -7.11 26.19 -13.17
N ALA A 363 -8.06 26.35 -14.10
CA ALA A 363 -7.84 25.96 -15.48
C ALA A 363 -6.73 26.82 -16.09
N GLY A 364 -5.71 26.16 -16.66
CA GLY A 364 -4.54 26.80 -17.25
C GLY A 364 -4.08 26.06 -18.50
N LYS A 365 -2.76 25.94 -18.66
CA LYS A 365 -2.12 25.12 -19.70
C LYS A 365 -2.23 23.63 -19.37
N LEU A 366 -2.08 23.27 -18.09
CA LEU A 366 -2.05 21.88 -17.67
C LEU A 366 -3.46 21.35 -17.41
N ASP A 367 -3.71 20.12 -17.82
CA ASP A 367 -4.92 19.38 -17.43
C ASP A 367 -5.01 19.29 -15.90
N GLN A 368 -6.22 19.45 -15.34
CA GLN A 368 -6.43 19.36 -13.90
C GLN A 368 -7.66 18.47 -13.61
N PRO A 369 -7.63 17.65 -12.55
CA PRO A 369 -8.84 17.06 -12.03
C PRO A 369 -9.73 18.13 -11.39
N TYR A 370 -11.03 17.86 -11.28
CA TYR A 370 -11.99 18.72 -10.59
C TYR A 370 -11.50 19.12 -9.20
N GLN A 371 -10.95 18.17 -8.45
CA GLN A 371 -10.34 18.42 -7.16
C GLN A 371 -9.33 17.34 -6.80
N GLU A 372 -8.41 17.67 -5.89
CA GLU A 372 -7.42 16.76 -5.33
C GLU A 372 -7.38 16.90 -3.81
N LEU A 373 -7.37 15.78 -3.09
CA LEU A 373 -7.10 15.76 -1.66
C LEU A 373 -5.69 16.29 -1.42
N LYS A 374 -5.55 17.24 -0.50
CA LYS A 374 -4.26 17.80 -0.07
C LYS A 374 -3.96 17.55 1.42
N GLY A 375 -4.95 17.11 2.19
CA GLY A 375 -4.76 16.65 3.56
C GLY A 375 -6.06 16.30 4.26
N TYR A 376 -5.97 15.71 5.45
CA TYR A 376 -7.12 15.36 6.27
C TYR A 376 -6.77 15.38 7.76
N GLY A 377 -7.78 15.45 8.61
CA GLY A 377 -7.67 15.30 10.05
C GLY A 377 -8.92 14.63 10.62
N LYS A 378 -8.75 13.90 11.72
CA LYS A 378 -9.85 13.21 12.40
C LYS A 378 -10.03 13.75 13.80
N THR A 379 -11.28 13.94 14.21
CA THR A 379 -11.61 14.40 15.56
C THR A 379 -11.22 13.38 16.61
N SER A 380 -11.06 13.86 17.84
CA SER A 380 -11.22 13.04 19.03
C SER A 380 -12.64 12.44 19.11
N LEU A 381 -12.88 11.57 20.09
CA LEU A 381 -14.22 11.02 20.34
C LEU A 381 -15.11 12.12 20.94
N LEU A 382 -16.00 12.69 20.14
CA LEU A 382 -16.90 13.76 20.56
C LEU A 382 -18.17 13.16 21.16
N ALA A 383 -18.51 13.53 22.39
CA ALA A 383 -19.82 13.25 22.96
C ALA A 383 -20.92 14.10 22.27
N PRO A 384 -22.20 13.74 22.40
CA PRO A 384 -23.30 14.57 21.90
C PRO A 384 -23.23 16.02 22.39
N GLY A 385 -23.21 16.98 21.47
CA GLY A 385 -23.09 18.41 21.73
C GLY A 385 -21.66 18.93 21.89
N GLU A 386 -20.64 18.07 21.89
CA GLU A 386 -19.24 18.50 21.88
C GLU A 386 -18.79 18.91 20.47
N ALA A 387 -17.79 19.78 20.41
CA ALA A 387 -17.21 20.25 19.17
C ALA A 387 -15.69 20.38 19.28
N GLU A 388 -15.00 20.19 18.17
CA GLU A 388 -13.55 20.30 18.04
C GLU A 388 -13.21 21.08 16.76
N VAL A 389 -12.12 21.85 16.79
CA VAL A 389 -11.59 22.51 15.59
C VAL A 389 -10.44 21.67 15.05
N ILE A 390 -10.60 21.16 13.84
CA ILE A 390 -9.57 20.45 13.10
C ILE A 390 -8.82 21.44 12.22
N THR A 391 -7.49 21.42 12.27
CA THR A 391 -6.64 22.22 11.39
C THR A 391 -5.75 21.31 10.57
N VAL A 392 -5.94 21.32 9.25
CA VAL A 392 -5.12 20.61 8.29
C VAL A 392 -4.05 21.54 7.77
N THR A 393 -2.79 21.10 7.80
CA THR A 393 -1.63 21.86 7.31
C THR A 393 -1.16 21.25 6.00
N ILE A 394 -1.07 22.06 4.95
CA ILE A 394 -0.73 21.67 3.58
C ILE A 394 0.52 22.46 3.16
N PRO A 395 1.64 21.80 2.83
CA PRO A 395 2.80 22.47 2.25
C PRO A 395 2.40 23.15 0.95
N ALA A 396 2.68 24.44 0.77
CA ALA A 396 2.23 25.19 -0.39
C ALA A 396 2.79 24.63 -1.70
N GLU A 397 3.99 24.04 -1.69
CA GLU A 397 4.57 23.40 -2.88
C GLU A 397 3.79 22.18 -3.36
N SER A 398 2.98 21.55 -2.48
CA SER A 398 2.15 20.39 -2.85
C SER A 398 0.94 20.76 -3.72
N LEU A 399 0.69 22.06 -3.93
CA LEU A 399 -0.33 22.58 -4.85
C LEU A 399 0.17 22.65 -6.31
N ALA A 400 1.45 22.42 -6.53
CA ALA A 400 2.06 22.46 -7.86
C ALA A 400 1.70 21.22 -8.70
N SER A 401 1.56 21.43 -10.01
CA SER A 401 1.46 20.37 -11.01
C SER A 401 2.76 20.26 -11.81
N TYR A 402 3.10 19.07 -12.27
CA TYR A 402 4.29 18.81 -13.07
C TYR A 402 4.04 19.10 -14.55
N ASP A 403 4.82 20.02 -15.12
CA ASP A 403 4.85 20.34 -16.55
C ASP A 403 5.99 19.56 -17.23
N GLU A 404 5.63 18.56 -18.03
CA GLU A 404 6.59 17.75 -18.80
C GLU A 404 7.33 18.56 -19.88
N GLU A 405 6.77 19.67 -20.36
CA GLU A 405 7.43 20.49 -21.39
C GLU A 405 8.67 21.20 -20.83
N THR A 406 8.59 21.65 -19.57
CA THR A 406 9.64 22.41 -18.90
C THR A 406 10.36 21.61 -17.81
N ALA A 407 9.98 20.34 -17.59
CA ALA A 407 10.51 19.47 -16.54
C ALA A 407 10.43 20.11 -15.14
N SER A 408 9.30 20.72 -14.79
CA SER A 408 9.17 21.54 -13.58
C SER A 408 7.82 21.37 -12.88
N TYR A 409 7.81 21.47 -11.55
CA TYR A 409 6.58 21.66 -10.79
C TYR A 409 6.22 23.14 -10.75
N ILE A 410 5.01 23.49 -11.20
CA ILE A 410 4.53 24.87 -11.29
C ILE A 410 3.16 25.04 -10.63
N LEU A 411 2.94 26.23 -10.06
CA LEU A 411 1.61 26.74 -9.75
C LEU A 411 1.23 27.73 -10.85
N GLU A 412 0.14 27.48 -11.56
CA GLU A 412 -0.37 28.39 -12.60
C GLU A 412 -1.14 29.56 -11.97
N PRO A 413 -1.12 30.75 -12.59
CA PRO A 413 -1.86 31.90 -12.07
C PRO A 413 -3.37 31.65 -12.11
N GLY A 414 -4.05 32.05 -11.04
CA GLY A 414 -5.50 31.88 -10.90
C GLY A 414 -5.93 31.70 -9.44
N ASP A 415 -7.23 31.45 -9.27
CA ASP A 415 -7.83 31.17 -7.98
C ASP A 415 -7.89 29.65 -7.77
N TYR A 416 -7.11 29.15 -6.81
CA TYR A 416 -7.21 27.78 -6.32
C TYR A 416 -8.35 27.70 -5.30
N ILE A 417 -9.36 26.88 -5.59
CA ILE A 417 -10.53 26.75 -4.73
C ILE A 417 -10.24 25.70 -3.66
N VAL A 418 -10.13 26.14 -2.40
CA VAL A 418 -9.93 25.25 -1.26
C VAL A 418 -11.29 24.80 -0.75
N ARG A 419 -11.48 23.48 -0.65
CA ARG A 419 -12.73 22.83 -0.25
C ARG A 419 -12.48 21.99 0.99
N ALA A 420 -13.47 21.89 1.88
CA ALA A 420 -13.40 20.98 3.01
C ALA A 420 -14.73 20.28 3.23
N GLY A 421 -14.67 19.01 3.63
CA GLY A 421 -15.84 18.15 3.73
C GLY A 421 -15.57 16.79 4.33
N VAL A 422 -16.49 15.85 4.11
CA VAL A 422 -16.46 14.51 4.72
C VAL A 422 -16.37 13.37 3.70
N SER A 423 -16.39 13.68 2.40
CA SER A 423 -16.10 12.78 1.28
C SER A 423 -15.81 13.60 0.02
N SER A 424 -15.32 13.00 -1.07
CA SER A 424 -15.10 13.75 -2.32
C SER A 424 -16.39 14.36 -2.91
N ARG A 425 -17.56 13.79 -2.58
CA ARG A 425 -18.88 14.28 -3.03
C ARG A 425 -19.65 15.11 -2.00
N ASP A 426 -19.05 15.37 -0.85
CA ASP A 426 -19.65 16.17 0.22
C ASP A 426 -18.60 17.14 0.75
N THR A 427 -18.39 18.22 -0.01
CA THR A 427 -17.43 19.30 0.27
C THR A 427 -18.08 20.66 0.08
N HIS A 428 -17.60 21.64 0.85
CA HIS A 428 -17.97 23.05 0.74
C HIS A 428 -16.73 23.91 0.50
N VAL A 429 -16.89 25.06 -0.16
CA VAL A 429 -15.77 25.98 -0.37
C VAL A 429 -15.37 26.62 0.96
N ALA A 430 -14.13 26.40 1.37
CA ALA A 430 -13.54 26.97 2.58
C ALA A 430 -12.85 28.31 2.33
N GLY A 431 -12.36 28.56 1.11
CA GLY A 431 -11.63 29.77 0.74
C GLY A 431 -10.99 29.67 -0.65
N LYS A 432 -10.28 30.73 -1.05
CA LYS A 432 -9.51 30.78 -2.29
C LYS A 432 -8.06 31.18 -2.02
N LEU A 433 -7.12 30.53 -2.69
CA LEU A 433 -5.73 30.98 -2.77
C LEU A 433 -5.51 31.64 -4.11
N HIS A 434 -5.13 32.91 -4.13
CA HIS A 434 -4.87 33.65 -5.36
C HIS A 434 -3.39 33.63 -5.70
N VAL A 435 -3.05 33.09 -6.86
CA VAL A 435 -1.70 33.09 -7.43
C VAL A 435 -1.68 34.07 -8.61
N SER A 436 -0.89 35.14 -8.51
CA SER A 436 -0.90 36.23 -9.50
C SER A 436 -0.02 35.97 -10.74
N GLU A 437 1.00 35.14 -10.59
CA GLU A 437 1.94 34.77 -11.65
C GLU A 437 2.42 33.32 -11.45
N THR A 438 2.91 32.68 -12.50
CA THR A 438 3.42 31.30 -12.40
C THR A 438 4.54 31.20 -11.38
N ILE A 439 4.40 30.30 -10.40
CA ILE A 439 5.43 30.01 -9.39
C ILE A 439 6.09 28.67 -9.73
N VAL A 440 7.41 28.66 -9.89
CA VAL A 440 8.17 27.40 -10.09
C VAL A 440 8.57 26.83 -8.72
N ALA A 441 7.86 25.79 -8.30
CA ALA A 441 8.12 25.06 -7.06
C ALA A 441 9.34 24.13 -7.19
N ALA A 442 9.59 23.56 -8.37
CA ALA A 442 10.81 22.79 -8.60
C ALA A 442 11.23 22.76 -10.07
N GLN A 443 12.53 22.63 -10.33
CA GLN A 443 13.10 22.46 -11.67
C GLN A 443 13.98 21.20 -11.72
N TYR A 444 13.67 20.31 -12.66
CA TYR A 444 14.31 19.01 -12.84
C TYR A 444 14.62 18.74 -14.32
N GLU A 445 14.91 17.47 -14.61
CA GLU A 445 14.99 16.88 -15.95
C GLU A 445 13.86 15.86 -16.10
N ASN A 446 13.40 15.65 -17.34
CA ASN A 446 12.41 14.61 -17.62
C ASN A 446 13.02 13.22 -17.42
N VAL A 447 12.25 12.36 -16.78
CA VAL A 447 12.59 10.97 -16.46
C VAL A 447 11.41 10.05 -16.73
N LEU A 448 11.66 8.75 -16.88
CA LEU A 448 10.62 7.77 -17.19
C LEU A 448 9.86 8.13 -18.46
N THR A 449 10.53 8.69 -19.46
CA THR A 449 9.87 9.13 -20.69
C THR A 449 9.38 7.95 -21.52
N ILE A 450 8.14 8.02 -22.00
CA ILE A 450 7.62 7.09 -23.01
C ILE A 450 8.37 7.31 -24.34
N LEU A 451 8.72 6.23 -25.05
CA LEU A 451 9.30 6.33 -26.39
C LEU A 451 8.41 7.19 -27.31
N PRO A 452 8.96 8.14 -28.09
CA PRO A 452 8.15 9.03 -28.94
C PRO A 452 7.17 8.29 -29.85
N ASP A 453 7.62 7.22 -30.53
CA ASP A 453 6.78 6.39 -31.41
C ASP A 453 5.64 5.67 -30.65
N ASN A 454 5.81 5.40 -29.36
CA ASN A 454 4.74 4.85 -28.54
C ASN A 454 3.74 5.95 -28.17
N LYS A 455 4.22 7.15 -27.79
CA LYS A 455 3.35 8.27 -27.37
C LYS A 455 2.35 8.66 -28.46
N GLU A 456 2.73 8.58 -29.74
CA GLU A 456 1.83 8.83 -30.88
C GLU A 456 0.73 7.78 -31.08
N LYS A 457 0.87 6.58 -30.51
CA LYS A 457 -0.04 5.44 -30.69
C LYS A 457 -0.95 5.20 -29.50
N LEU A 458 -0.59 5.75 -28.34
CA LEU A 458 -1.31 5.58 -27.10
C LEU A 458 -2.35 6.68 -26.92
N HIS A 459 -3.43 6.33 -26.24
CA HIS A 459 -4.46 7.27 -25.81
C HIS A 459 -4.31 7.51 -24.31
N PHE A 460 -4.42 8.76 -23.90
CA PHE A 460 -4.47 9.18 -22.50
C PHE A 460 -5.66 10.10 -22.29
N LEU A 461 -6.27 10.03 -21.11
CA LEU A 461 -7.39 10.90 -20.74
C LEU A 461 -6.89 12.34 -20.55
N HIS A 462 -7.57 13.29 -21.21
CA HIS A 462 -7.26 14.72 -21.18
C HIS A 462 -8.45 15.56 -20.72
N GLY A 463 -8.19 16.76 -20.19
CA GLY A 463 -9.20 17.64 -19.60
C GLY A 463 -10.25 18.14 -20.59
N GLU A 464 -10.00 18.06 -21.90
CA GLU A 464 -10.93 18.45 -22.95
C GLU A 464 -12.23 17.62 -22.94
N ASP A 465 -12.17 16.37 -22.47
CA ASP A 465 -13.31 15.46 -22.36
C ASP A 465 -14.01 15.53 -20.99
N ALA A 466 -13.46 16.31 -20.06
CA ALA A 466 -13.94 16.38 -18.69
C ALA A 466 -15.32 17.05 -18.58
N LYS A 467 -16.13 16.54 -17.66
CA LYS A 467 -17.42 17.04 -17.24
C LYS A 467 -17.44 17.13 -15.72
N PHE A 468 -16.83 18.20 -15.21
CA PHE A 468 -16.71 18.43 -13.78
C PHE A 468 -18.07 18.39 -13.09
N ILE A 469 -18.13 17.70 -11.96
CA ILE A 469 -19.29 17.73 -11.09
C ILE A 469 -19.50 19.13 -10.50
N SER A 470 -20.68 19.34 -9.93
CA SER A 470 -21.03 20.55 -9.17
C SER A 470 -22.14 20.21 -8.16
N TYR A 471 -22.31 21.03 -7.12
CA TYR A 471 -23.39 20.89 -6.15
C TYR A 471 -24.21 22.19 -5.99
N PRO A 472 -25.47 22.10 -5.52
CA PRO A 472 -26.31 23.28 -5.32
C PRO A 472 -25.67 24.30 -4.38
N GLY A 473 -25.49 25.54 -4.85
CA GLY A 473 -24.92 26.64 -4.07
C GLY A 473 -23.42 26.85 -4.26
N GLU A 474 -22.71 25.91 -4.90
CA GLU A 474 -21.25 25.98 -5.09
C GLU A 474 -20.79 27.30 -5.72
N ALA A 475 -21.42 27.73 -6.82
CA ALA A 475 -21.05 28.97 -7.50
C ALA A 475 -21.15 30.21 -6.58
N GLU A 476 -22.14 30.23 -5.70
CA GLU A 476 -22.30 31.31 -4.72
C GLU A 476 -21.27 31.23 -3.59
N GLU A 477 -20.89 30.01 -3.18
CA GLU A 477 -19.82 29.82 -2.20
C GLU A 477 -18.47 30.28 -2.77
N ILE A 478 -18.15 29.92 -4.03
CA ILE A 478 -16.93 30.39 -4.74
C ILE A 478 -16.90 31.91 -4.83
N GLU A 479 -18.03 32.55 -5.18
CA GLU A 479 -18.12 34.01 -5.30
C GLU A 479 -17.88 34.72 -3.95
N LYS A 480 -18.40 34.15 -2.86
CA LYS A 480 -18.32 34.73 -1.51
C LYS A 480 -17.05 34.34 -0.73
N ALA A 481 -16.30 33.35 -1.22
CA ALA A 481 -15.14 32.80 -0.53
C ALA A 481 -14.06 33.86 -0.28
N ALA A 482 -13.50 33.86 0.94
CA ALA A 482 -12.38 34.72 1.28
C ALA A 482 -11.16 34.38 0.41
N VAL A 483 -10.47 35.41 -0.07
CA VAL A 483 -9.27 35.29 -0.90
C VAL A 483 -8.04 35.55 -0.03
N THR A 484 -7.07 34.65 -0.13
CA THR A 484 -5.75 34.78 0.49
C THR A 484 -4.69 34.70 -0.61
N ASP A 485 -3.75 35.65 -0.65
CA ASP A 485 -2.68 35.62 -1.65
C ASP A 485 -1.68 34.49 -1.34
N LEU A 486 -1.24 33.78 -2.38
CA LEU A 486 -0.15 32.82 -2.34
C LEU A 486 0.94 33.27 -3.32
N THR A 487 2.14 33.51 -2.80
CA THR A 487 3.26 34.07 -3.57
C THR A 487 4.45 33.11 -3.58
N ALA A 488 5.46 33.40 -4.41
CA ALA A 488 6.67 32.60 -4.48
C ALA A 488 7.41 32.51 -3.13
N ASP A 489 7.30 33.53 -2.27
CA ASP A 489 7.90 33.53 -0.92
C ASP A 489 7.26 32.50 0.02
N ASN A 490 6.09 31.98 -0.34
CA ASN A 490 5.37 30.94 0.41
C ASN A 490 5.68 29.53 -0.12
N VAL A 491 6.44 29.37 -1.20
CA VAL A 491 6.65 28.08 -1.86
C VAL A 491 8.11 27.67 -1.76
N VAL A 492 8.36 26.51 -1.16
CA VAL A 492 9.72 25.94 -1.10
C VAL A 492 10.17 25.59 -2.52
N ARG A 493 11.18 26.31 -3.02
CA ARG A 493 11.79 26.00 -4.31
C ARG A 493 12.80 24.86 -4.17
N ARG A 494 12.58 23.77 -4.92
CA ARG A 494 13.47 22.61 -4.97
C ARG A 494 14.24 22.53 -6.29
N VAL A 495 15.44 21.96 -6.21
CA VAL A 495 16.30 21.65 -7.36
C VAL A 495 16.97 20.31 -7.10
N ALA A 496 17.23 19.54 -8.17
CA ALA A 496 18.01 18.33 -8.05
C ALA A 496 19.43 18.65 -7.53
N CYS A 497 19.94 17.82 -6.64
CA CYS A 497 21.27 17.95 -6.05
C CYS A 497 22.01 16.63 -6.19
N HIS A 498 22.76 16.50 -7.28
CA HIS A 498 23.64 15.36 -7.49
C HIS A 498 24.81 15.40 -6.51
N GLN A 499 25.04 14.29 -5.81
CA GLN A 499 26.19 14.15 -4.92
C GLN A 499 27.26 13.29 -5.59
N GLU A 500 28.37 13.92 -5.96
CA GLU A 500 29.53 13.19 -6.45
C GLU A 500 30.17 12.39 -5.32
N MET A 501 30.62 11.17 -5.64
CA MET A 501 31.45 10.38 -4.74
C MET A 501 32.73 11.17 -4.42
N PRO A 502 33.13 11.26 -3.13
CA PRO A 502 34.35 11.96 -2.76
C PRO A 502 35.59 11.29 -3.36
N ALA A 503 36.69 12.04 -3.42
CA ALA A 503 37.98 11.48 -3.81
C ALA A 503 38.40 10.35 -2.85
N LEU A 504 38.76 9.21 -3.42
CA LEU A 504 39.13 8.02 -2.65
C LEU A 504 40.61 8.06 -2.23
N HIS A 505 40.87 7.59 -1.02
CA HIS A 505 42.19 7.45 -0.43
C HIS A 505 42.48 6.00 -0.04
N GLU A 506 43.74 5.59 -0.15
CA GLU A 506 44.14 4.24 0.27
C GLU A 506 44.20 4.14 1.80
N VAL A 507 43.50 3.16 2.34
CA VAL A 507 43.58 2.74 3.74
C VAL A 507 43.82 1.22 3.80
N LYS A 508 44.40 0.72 4.89
CA LYS A 508 44.66 -0.72 5.08
C LYS A 508 44.33 -1.15 6.49
N GLY A 509 43.51 -2.19 6.61
CA GLY A 509 43.13 -2.77 7.90
C GLY A 509 42.24 -1.85 8.73
N ALA A 510 41.54 -0.92 8.08
CA ALA A 510 40.54 -0.10 8.75
C ALA A 510 39.31 -0.97 9.06
N THR A 511 38.68 -0.71 10.19
CA THR A 511 37.47 -1.41 10.66
C THR A 511 36.25 -0.49 10.57
N LEU A 512 35.04 -1.04 10.63
CA LEU A 512 33.82 -0.25 10.68
C LEU A 512 33.79 0.69 11.90
N GLN A 513 34.43 0.30 13.01
CA GLN A 513 34.61 1.16 14.18
C GLN A 513 35.44 2.41 13.86
N ASP A 514 36.43 2.33 12.97
CA ASP A 514 37.19 3.52 12.54
C ASP A 514 36.33 4.51 11.75
N VAL A 515 35.30 4.02 11.05
CA VAL A 515 34.29 4.87 10.38
C VAL A 515 33.37 5.52 11.40
N ILE A 516 32.86 4.74 12.36
CA ILE A 516 32.01 5.22 13.47
C ILE A 516 32.75 6.29 14.30
N ASP A 517 34.05 6.09 14.55
CA ASP A 517 34.91 7.03 15.28
C ASP A 517 35.37 8.23 14.42
N HIS A 518 34.87 8.35 13.18
CA HIS A 518 35.24 9.38 12.20
C HIS A 518 36.75 9.47 11.89
N ARG A 519 37.50 8.38 12.05
CA ARG A 519 38.94 8.30 11.70
C ARG A 519 39.16 8.02 10.22
N VAL A 520 38.24 7.31 9.58
CA VAL A 520 38.27 6.94 8.16
C VAL A 520 36.90 7.24 7.55
N SER A 521 36.84 7.70 6.31
CA SER A 521 35.56 7.88 5.63
C SER A 521 34.94 6.53 5.27
N VAL A 522 33.61 6.44 5.19
CA VAL A 522 32.95 5.19 4.77
C VAL A 522 33.42 4.73 3.39
N TYR A 523 33.63 5.67 2.45
CA TYR A 523 34.11 5.38 1.10
C TYR A 523 35.54 4.83 1.09
N ASP A 524 36.46 5.39 1.88
CA ASP A 524 37.82 4.86 1.98
C ASP A 524 37.82 3.48 2.63
N PHE A 525 37.00 3.27 3.66
CA PHE A 525 36.84 1.99 4.33
C PHE A 525 36.37 0.89 3.36
N VAL A 526 35.35 1.14 2.53
CA VAL A 526 34.93 0.14 1.52
C VAL A 526 35.89 0.04 0.34
N ASN A 527 36.61 1.10 -0.03
CA ASN A 527 37.59 1.07 -1.10
C ASN A 527 38.76 0.11 -0.84
N GLN A 528 39.04 -0.24 0.42
CA GLN A 528 40.07 -1.22 0.77
C GLN A 528 39.71 -2.67 0.36
N LEU A 529 38.43 -2.95 0.09
CA LEU A 529 37.91 -4.28 -0.26
C LEU A 529 38.32 -4.68 -1.68
N SER A 530 38.50 -5.98 -1.93
CA SER A 530 38.70 -6.48 -3.30
C SER A 530 37.45 -6.29 -4.17
N ASP A 531 37.59 -6.33 -5.51
CA ASP A 531 36.42 -6.32 -6.40
C ASP A 531 35.44 -7.47 -6.08
N ASP A 532 35.97 -8.65 -5.71
CA ASP A 532 35.16 -9.81 -5.32
C ASP A 532 34.37 -9.56 -4.02
N GLN A 533 35.00 -8.91 -3.03
CA GLN A 533 34.31 -8.51 -1.81
C GLN A 533 33.25 -7.45 -2.08
N LEU A 534 33.56 -6.43 -2.89
CA LEU A 534 32.60 -5.39 -3.29
C LEU A 534 31.39 -5.99 -4.02
N ALA A 535 31.60 -6.89 -4.97
CA ALA A 535 30.52 -7.61 -5.65
C ALA A 535 29.71 -8.45 -4.66
N ALA A 536 30.35 -9.09 -3.68
CA ALA A 536 29.66 -9.84 -2.63
C ALA A 536 28.82 -8.95 -1.71
N PHE A 537 29.18 -7.67 -1.52
CA PHE A 537 28.41 -6.68 -0.76
C PHE A 537 27.21 -6.10 -1.51
N CYS A 538 27.14 -6.29 -2.83
CA CYS A 538 26.04 -5.83 -3.67
C CYS A 538 24.88 -6.86 -3.78
N VAL A 539 24.91 -7.93 -2.97
CA VAL A 539 23.85 -8.95 -2.96
C VAL A 539 23.49 -9.34 -1.54
N GLY A 540 22.21 -9.65 -1.30
CA GLY A 540 21.76 -10.30 -0.08
C GLY A 540 21.72 -11.82 -0.24
N TYR A 541 21.56 -12.54 0.87
CA TYR A 541 21.49 -14.00 0.87
C TYR A 541 20.07 -14.52 0.93
N GLY A 542 19.81 -15.73 0.38
CA GLY A 542 18.51 -16.35 0.03
C GLY A 542 18.07 -17.55 0.90
N PRO A 543 16.76 -17.87 1.07
CA PRO A 543 16.33 -19.17 1.59
C PRO A 543 16.43 -20.22 0.48
N GLY A 544 17.18 -21.30 0.70
CA GLY A 544 17.20 -22.47 -0.17
C GLY A 544 18.26 -22.50 -1.28
N LEU A 545 19.06 -21.44 -1.46
CA LEU A 545 20.29 -21.52 -2.27
C LEU A 545 21.45 -21.91 -1.34
N PRO A 546 22.19 -23.00 -1.62
CA PRO A 546 23.29 -23.44 -0.76
C PRO A 546 24.53 -22.58 -1.00
N PHE A 547 25.27 -22.30 0.08
CA PHE A 547 26.74 -22.30 0.06
C PHE A 547 27.24 -22.47 1.54
N GLY A 548 28.39 -23.10 1.85
CA GLY A 548 28.85 -23.51 3.22
C GLY A 548 29.25 -22.41 4.25
N GLY A 549 29.94 -22.64 5.37
CA GLY A 549 30.46 -23.85 5.98
C GLY A 549 29.66 -24.32 7.21
N GLY A 550 29.30 -25.61 7.17
CA GLY A 550 28.42 -26.31 8.11
C GLY A 550 27.17 -26.81 7.37
N LYS A 551 26.71 -28.05 7.64
CA LYS A 551 25.51 -28.60 6.98
C LYS A 551 24.32 -27.65 7.20
N GLY A 552 23.84 -27.01 6.12
CA GLY A 552 22.63 -26.17 6.13
C GLY A 552 22.85 -24.66 6.25
N THR A 553 24.07 -24.15 6.05
CA THR A 553 24.35 -22.69 5.95
C THR A 553 24.35 -22.21 4.50
N PRO A 554 24.24 -20.88 4.25
CA PRO A 554 24.59 -20.17 3.01
C PRO A 554 26.01 -19.55 3.08
N SER A 555 26.71 -19.49 1.96
CA SER A 555 27.95 -18.74 1.75
C SER A 555 27.96 -18.01 0.41
N THR A 556 29.00 -17.23 0.26
CA THR A 556 29.33 -16.40 -0.89
C THR A 556 30.41 -17.06 -1.75
N ILE A 557 30.93 -16.35 -2.75
CA ILE A 557 32.13 -16.77 -3.48
C ILE A 557 33.35 -16.96 -2.54
N GLN A 558 34.22 -17.92 -2.89
CA GLN A 558 35.43 -18.20 -2.11
C GLN A 558 36.63 -17.44 -2.66
N GLY A 559 37.48 -16.96 -1.75
CA GLY A 559 38.79 -16.43 -2.10
C GLY A 559 39.74 -17.51 -2.61
N ALA A 560 40.92 -17.09 -3.08
CA ALA A 560 41.96 -17.99 -3.58
C ALA A 560 42.47 -19.00 -2.52
N ASP A 561 42.23 -18.74 -1.24
CA ASP A 561 42.55 -19.62 -0.12
C ASP A 561 41.44 -20.65 0.21
N GLY A 562 40.32 -20.63 -0.55
CA GLY A 562 39.20 -21.53 -0.40
C GLY A 562 38.25 -21.18 0.76
N LYS A 563 38.36 -19.98 1.35
CA LYS A 563 37.43 -19.49 2.38
C LYS A 563 36.37 -18.59 1.77
N ASP A 564 35.19 -18.60 2.36
CA ASP A 564 34.09 -17.71 1.97
C ASP A 564 34.50 -16.25 2.26
N LEU A 565 34.28 -15.35 1.29
CA LEU A 565 34.67 -13.93 1.40
C LEU A 565 33.79 -13.10 2.36
N THR A 566 32.59 -13.58 2.66
CA THR A 566 31.57 -12.98 3.52
C THR A 566 30.76 -14.09 4.19
N VAL A 567 30.06 -13.77 5.27
CA VAL A 567 29.25 -14.72 6.04
C VAL A 567 27.88 -14.13 6.39
N CYS A 568 27.05 -14.93 7.08
CA CYS A 568 25.92 -14.44 7.86
C CYS A 568 26.21 -14.70 9.34
N ASP A 569 26.19 -13.65 10.16
CA ASP A 569 26.40 -13.75 11.62
C ASP A 569 25.20 -13.28 12.45
N HIS A 570 24.09 -12.90 11.80
CA HIS A 570 22.89 -12.45 12.50
C HIS A 570 22.21 -13.64 13.24
N PRO A 571 21.97 -13.56 14.56
CA PRO A 571 21.54 -14.70 15.36
C PRO A 571 20.11 -15.18 15.06
N ALA A 572 19.21 -14.26 14.70
CA ALA A 572 17.81 -14.56 14.37
C ALA A 572 17.53 -14.59 12.86
N GLY A 573 18.53 -14.24 12.04
CA GLY A 573 18.34 -14.00 10.62
C GLY A 573 18.20 -15.31 9.85
N PHE A 574 17.20 -15.39 8.97
CA PHE A 574 17.13 -16.51 8.03
C PHE A 574 18.01 -16.23 6.81
N PRO A 575 18.63 -17.27 6.21
CA PRO A 575 19.04 -17.22 4.82
C PRO A 575 17.89 -16.68 3.99
N GLY A 576 18.06 -15.59 3.27
CA GLY A 576 16.96 -14.92 2.57
C GLY A 576 16.87 -13.46 2.81
N TYR A 577 17.27 -13.06 4.00
CA TYR A 577 16.75 -11.87 4.59
C TYR A 577 17.89 -11.12 5.26
N VAL A 578 19.13 -11.32 4.80
CA VAL A 578 20.29 -10.75 5.48
C VAL A 578 21.25 -10.12 4.48
N SER A 579 21.86 -9.02 4.90
CA SER A 579 23.03 -8.47 4.23
C SER A 579 24.29 -9.28 4.56
N PRO A 580 25.33 -9.21 3.73
CA PRO A 580 26.63 -9.81 3.99
C PRO A 580 27.39 -9.21 5.18
N ALA A 581 28.16 -10.06 5.85
CA ALA A 581 29.02 -9.72 6.97
C ALA A 581 30.50 -10.08 6.70
N ILE A 582 31.40 -9.31 7.30
CA ILE A 582 32.83 -9.62 7.49
C ILE A 582 33.15 -9.26 8.95
N PRO A 583 32.90 -10.17 9.91
CA PRO A 583 32.97 -9.87 11.33
C PRO A 583 34.35 -9.38 11.79
N GLU A 584 35.43 -9.84 11.18
CA GLU A 584 36.79 -9.40 11.47
C GLU A 584 37.05 -7.91 11.12
N MET A 585 36.22 -7.32 10.26
CA MET A 585 36.23 -5.89 9.95
C MET A 585 35.18 -5.11 10.74
N GLY A 586 34.42 -5.78 11.62
CA GLY A 586 33.29 -5.20 12.35
C GLY A 586 32.02 -5.00 11.52
N ILE A 587 31.92 -5.67 10.36
CA ILE A 587 30.73 -5.62 9.51
C ILE A 587 29.83 -6.81 9.87
N HIS A 588 28.63 -6.52 10.37
CA HIS A 588 27.64 -7.51 10.79
C HIS A 588 26.45 -7.57 9.83
N SER A 589 25.78 -8.72 9.76
CA SER A 589 24.59 -8.91 8.94
C SER A 589 23.40 -8.16 9.50
N ALA A 590 22.70 -7.40 8.66
CA ALA A 590 21.40 -6.80 8.98
C ALA A 590 20.26 -7.69 8.50
N PHE A 591 19.23 -7.89 9.32
CA PHE A 591 18.07 -8.75 9.08
C PHE A 591 16.84 -7.97 8.58
N TYR A 592 16.40 -8.33 7.39
CA TYR A 592 15.18 -7.88 6.72
C TYR A 592 14.02 -8.81 7.07
N LYS A 593 12.80 -8.33 7.21
CA LYS A 593 11.68 -9.24 7.49
C LYS A 593 10.34 -8.70 7.03
N ASP A 594 9.62 -9.54 6.29
CA ASP A 594 8.18 -9.34 6.02
C ASP A 594 7.34 -9.45 7.30
N GLY A 595 6.16 -8.82 7.36
CA GLY A 595 5.45 -8.08 6.29
C GLY A 595 4.53 -6.97 6.83
N PRO A 596 3.83 -6.23 5.95
CA PRO A 596 3.10 -5.02 6.34
C PRO A 596 2.01 -5.21 7.40
N ALA A 597 1.35 -6.38 7.44
CA ALA A 597 0.29 -6.68 8.41
C ALA A 597 0.74 -7.61 9.55
N THR A 598 2.01 -8.03 9.60
CA THR A 598 2.56 -8.79 10.72
C THR A 598 4.08 -8.77 10.74
N VAL A 599 4.67 -8.36 11.86
CA VAL A 599 6.11 -8.52 12.08
C VAL A 599 6.43 -9.95 12.56
N GLY A 600 5.43 -10.68 13.07
CA GLY A 600 5.57 -12.07 13.53
C GLY A 600 4.92 -12.36 14.89
N LYS A 601 4.24 -11.38 15.51
CA LYS A 601 3.47 -11.59 16.74
C LYS A 601 1.99 -11.30 16.52
N VAL A 602 1.60 -10.04 16.42
CA VAL A 602 0.21 -9.66 16.13
C VAL A 602 -0.07 -9.74 14.62
N SER A 603 -1.26 -10.21 14.28
CA SER A 603 -1.83 -10.07 12.93
C SER A 603 -2.64 -8.78 12.90
N TRP A 604 -2.00 -7.70 12.45
CA TRP A 604 -2.55 -6.36 12.43
C TRP A 604 -3.61 -6.20 11.33
N PRO A 605 -4.49 -5.19 11.44
CA PRO A 605 -5.26 -4.72 10.28
C PRO A 605 -4.31 -4.40 9.13
N THR A 606 -4.72 -4.76 7.92
CA THR A 606 -3.91 -4.56 6.70
C THR A 606 -3.75 -3.08 6.35
N GLY A 607 -2.84 -2.75 5.42
CA GLY A 607 -2.61 -1.37 4.97
C GLY A 607 -3.91 -0.65 4.59
N SER A 608 -4.79 -1.31 3.83
CA SER A 608 -6.09 -0.76 3.47
C SER A 608 -6.92 -0.40 4.71
N ALA A 609 -7.01 -1.30 5.68
CA ALA A 609 -7.75 -1.07 6.91
C ALA A 609 -7.16 0.09 7.72
N VAL A 610 -5.82 0.16 7.85
CA VAL A 610 -5.15 1.27 8.54
C VAL A 610 -5.46 2.60 7.85
N ALA A 611 -5.40 2.66 6.52
CA ALA A 611 -5.71 3.88 5.77
C ALA A 611 -7.19 4.28 5.89
N MET A 612 -8.13 3.32 5.95
CA MET A 612 -9.56 3.59 6.15
C MET A 612 -9.89 4.21 7.51
N THR A 613 -8.94 4.22 8.45
CA THR A 613 -9.09 5.00 9.69
C THR A 613 -9.06 6.50 9.44
N PHE A 614 -8.40 6.98 8.37
CA PHE A 614 -8.07 8.39 8.13
C PHE A 614 -7.51 9.07 9.40
N ASN A 615 -6.71 8.33 10.17
CA ASN A 615 -6.19 8.77 11.46
C ASN A 615 -4.65 8.67 11.48
N PRO A 616 -3.93 9.78 11.18
CA PRO A 616 -2.48 9.79 11.14
C PRO A 616 -1.84 9.35 12.47
N ALA A 617 -2.49 9.67 13.60
CA ALA A 617 -2.00 9.29 14.92
C ALA A 617 -2.11 7.77 15.18
N LEU A 618 -3.14 7.09 14.65
CA LEU A 618 -3.22 5.63 14.71
C LEU A 618 -2.22 4.95 13.78
N ALA A 619 -1.97 5.52 12.60
CA ALA A 619 -0.91 5.03 11.72
C ALA A 619 0.48 5.14 12.38
N TYR A 620 0.76 6.24 13.07
CA TYR A 620 1.97 6.41 13.89
C TYR A 620 2.04 5.39 15.02
N ALA A 621 0.96 5.22 15.79
CA ALA A 621 0.90 4.24 16.88
C ALA A 621 1.10 2.79 16.38
N PHE A 622 0.60 2.48 15.18
CA PHE A 622 0.85 1.20 14.53
C PHE A 622 2.35 1.02 14.22
N GLY A 623 3.00 2.05 13.65
CA GLY A 623 4.45 2.09 13.47
C GLY A 623 5.22 1.84 14.78
N GLU A 624 4.86 2.53 15.87
CA GLU A 624 5.50 2.33 17.19
C GLU A 624 5.39 0.89 17.69
N ALA A 625 4.21 0.28 17.49
CA ALA A 625 3.95 -1.09 17.92
C ALA A 625 4.70 -2.11 17.07
N ALA A 626 4.76 -1.92 15.74
CA ALA A 626 5.50 -2.77 14.83
C ALA A 626 7.03 -2.63 15.03
N GLY A 627 7.54 -1.43 15.29
CA GLY A 627 8.92 -1.20 15.70
C GLY A 627 9.27 -1.96 16.99
N ALA A 628 8.41 -1.88 18.00
CA ALA A 628 8.58 -2.66 19.24
C ALA A 628 8.62 -4.18 19.01
N GLU A 629 7.77 -4.69 18.09
CA GLU A 629 7.83 -6.09 17.67
C GLU A 629 9.15 -6.40 16.98
N SER A 630 9.62 -5.51 16.11
CA SER A 630 10.85 -5.64 15.34
C SER A 630 12.08 -5.74 16.25
N ASP A 631 12.22 -4.83 17.22
CA ASP A 631 13.31 -4.89 18.21
C ASP A 631 13.33 -6.21 18.97
N SER A 632 12.14 -6.65 19.42
CA SER A 632 12.03 -7.88 20.20
C SER A 632 12.31 -9.16 19.41
N LEU A 633 12.33 -9.06 18.08
CA LEU A 633 12.64 -10.13 17.15
C LEU A 633 14.01 -9.94 16.47
N GLN A 634 14.78 -8.92 16.89
CA GLN A 634 16.06 -8.54 16.31
C GLN A 634 15.96 -8.31 14.79
N ILE A 635 14.92 -7.62 14.35
CA ILE A 635 14.76 -7.22 12.95
C ILE A 635 15.39 -5.84 12.78
N ASP A 636 16.19 -5.67 11.72
CA ASP A 636 16.85 -4.41 11.39
C ASP A 636 16.09 -3.63 10.32
N SER A 637 15.45 -4.32 9.37
CA SER A 637 14.62 -3.71 8.33
C SER A 637 13.28 -4.42 8.20
N TRP A 638 12.20 -3.77 8.63
CA TRP A 638 10.83 -4.26 8.43
C TRP A 638 10.36 -3.97 7.01
N LEU A 639 10.00 -4.99 6.23
CA LEU A 639 9.60 -4.89 4.82
C LEU A 639 8.17 -4.34 4.65
N ALA A 640 8.00 -3.09 5.07
CA ALA A 640 6.78 -2.31 5.09
C ALA A 640 7.13 -0.81 5.18
N PRO A 641 6.20 0.10 4.88
CA PRO A 641 4.86 -0.15 4.34
C PRO A 641 4.85 -0.52 2.85
N ALA A 642 3.77 -1.16 2.39
CA ALA A 642 3.50 -1.29 0.95
C ALA A 642 2.71 -0.06 0.46
N ALA A 643 3.35 0.79 -0.34
CA ALA A 643 2.90 2.15 -0.66
C ALA A 643 2.49 2.36 -2.14
N ASN A 644 2.33 1.28 -2.91
CA ASN A 644 1.75 1.36 -4.26
C ASN A 644 0.30 1.87 -4.19
N ILE A 645 -0.17 2.45 -5.30
CA ILE A 645 -1.53 3.00 -5.41
C ILE A 645 -2.52 1.87 -5.72
N GLN A 646 -3.73 1.93 -5.18
CA GLN A 646 -4.80 1.02 -5.58
C GLN A 646 -5.38 1.44 -6.94
N ARG A 647 -4.58 1.25 -8.01
CA ARG A 647 -4.92 1.71 -9.37
C ARG A 647 -6.19 1.06 -9.92
N ALA A 648 -6.40 -0.22 -9.64
CA ALA A 648 -7.53 -0.97 -10.16
C ALA A 648 -8.17 -1.84 -9.08
N LEU A 649 -9.49 -1.99 -9.14
CA LEU A 649 -10.28 -2.70 -8.11
C LEU A 649 -9.91 -4.18 -7.96
N LEU A 650 -9.40 -4.81 -9.03
CA LEU A 650 -9.05 -6.23 -9.05
C LEU A 650 -7.57 -6.51 -8.70
N GLY A 651 -6.81 -5.50 -8.28
CA GLY A 651 -5.42 -5.68 -7.87
C GLY A 651 -5.27 -6.71 -6.76
N GLY A 652 -4.41 -7.72 -6.98
CA GLY A 652 -4.23 -8.85 -6.06
C GLY A 652 -3.75 -8.46 -4.67
N ARG A 653 -2.86 -7.45 -4.59
CA ARG A 653 -2.26 -6.96 -3.33
C ARG A 653 -2.87 -5.67 -2.80
N ASN A 654 -4.05 -5.27 -3.30
CA ASN A 654 -4.70 -4.05 -2.82
C ASN A 654 -4.88 -4.04 -1.28
N PHE A 655 -5.13 -5.19 -0.65
CA PHE A 655 -5.29 -5.29 0.81
C PHE A 655 -4.11 -4.67 1.60
N GLU A 656 -2.87 -4.83 1.15
CA GLU A 656 -1.70 -4.31 1.87
C GLU A 656 -1.31 -2.89 1.44
N TYR A 657 -1.86 -2.39 0.33
CA TYR A 657 -1.77 -1.00 -0.08
C TYR A 657 -2.79 -0.13 0.64
N PHE A 658 -2.65 1.19 0.55
CA PHE A 658 -3.43 2.13 1.34
C PHE A 658 -4.70 2.64 0.64
N SER A 659 -4.56 3.23 -0.55
CA SER A 659 -5.61 4.03 -1.18
C SER A 659 -5.40 4.19 -2.69
N GLU A 660 -6.46 4.55 -3.40
CA GLU A 660 -6.36 5.11 -4.76
C GLU A 660 -5.73 6.52 -4.77
N ASP A 661 -5.69 7.20 -3.62
CA ASP A 661 -5.18 8.57 -3.49
C ASP A 661 -3.72 8.61 -2.97
N PRO A 662 -2.84 9.40 -3.61
CA PRO A 662 -1.44 9.53 -3.20
C PRO A 662 -1.25 10.20 -1.85
N VAL A 663 -2.13 11.12 -1.43
CA VAL A 663 -1.98 11.85 -0.17
C VAL A 663 -2.39 10.97 1.02
N VAL A 664 -3.47 10.20 0.90
CA VAL A 664 -3.82 9.19 1.92
C VAL A 664 -2.70 8.16 2.06
N SER A 665 -2.21 7.63 0.93
CA SER A 665 -1.12 6.65 0.92
C SER A 665 0.18 7.21 1.51
N GLY A 666 0.56 8.43 1.12
CA GLY A 666 1.77 9.09 1.60
C GLY A 666 1.72 9.49 3.07
N ILE A 667 0.62 10.08 3.55
CA ILE A 667 0.46 10.41 4.98
C ILE A 667 0.47 9.14 5.83
N THR A 668 -0.28 8.11 5.43
CA THR A 668 -0.38 6.86 6.18
C THR A 668 0.97 6.14 6.22
N GLY A 669 1.64 6.00 5.07
CA GLY A 669 2.97 5.40 4.98
C GLY A 669 4.00 6.18 5.80
N LEU A 670 4.04 7.51 5.69
CA LEU A 670 4.97 8.35 6.44
C LEU A 670 4.78 8.20 7.95
N GLN A 671 3.55 8.23 8.45
CA GLN A 671 3.31 8.09 9.88
C GLN A 671 3.72 6.70 10.42
N ILE A 672 3.48 5.63 9.64
CA ILE A 672 3.96 4.29 10.01
C ILE A 672 5.48 4.26 10.11
N VAL A 673 6.18 4.85 9.14
CA VAL A 673 7.65 4.92 9.14
C VAL A 673 8.16 5.72 10.34
N LEU A 674 7.62 6.92 10.58
CA LEU A 674 8.00 7.74 11.73
C LEU A 674 7.77 7.01 13.06
N GLY A 675 6.60 6.39 13.23
CA GLY A 675 6.30 5.62 14.45
C GLY A 675 7.30 4.49 14.70
N CYS A 676 7.73 3.78 13.64
CA CYS A 676 8.76 2.76 13.75
C CYS A 676 10.12 3.37 14.10
N GLU A 677 10.65 4.26 13.25
CA GLU A 677 12.04 4.73 13.33
C GLU A 677 12.32 5.65 14.52
N GLU A 678 11.33 6.40 15.00
CA GLU A 678 11.51 7.28 16.16
C GLU A 678 11.48 6.51 17.50
N THR A 679 11.03 5.24 17.49
CA THR A 679 10.80 4.46 18.71
C THR A 679 11.42 3.07 18.75
N SER A 680 12.10 2.68 17.67
CA SER A 680 12.76 1.38 17.48
C SER A 680 14.12 1.56 16.82
N ARG A 681 14.98 0.54 16.94
CA ARG A 681 16.24 0.46 16.19
C ARG A 681 15.99 0.05 14.72
N ALA A 682 14.88 -0.62 14.44
CA ALA A 682 14.53 -1.07 13.10
C ALA A 682 14.16 0.11 12.18
N THR A 683 14.57 0.03 10.91
CA THR A 683 14.06 0.89 9.84
C THR A 683 12.89 0.21 9.13
N CYS A 684 12.03 1.01 8.52
CA CYS A 684 11.05 0.53 7.56
C CYS A 684 11.68 0.45 6.15
N CYS A 685 11.16 -0.45 5.31
CA CYS A 685 11.51 -0.59 3.91
C CYS A 685 10.25 -0.41 3.04
N PRO A 686 9.92 0.84 2.63
CA PRO A 686 8.79 1.12 1.76
C PRO A 686 8.90 0.34 0.44
N LYS A 687 7.78 -0.25 0.00
CA LYS A 687 7.74 -1.13 -1.19
C LYS A 687 6.44 -0.99 -1.98
N HIS A 688 6.37 -1.36 -3.25
CA HIS A 688 7.47 -1.73 -4.14
C HIS A 688 7.71 -0.54 -5.05
N TYR A 689 8.91 0.03 -4.98
CA TYR A 689 9.36 1.20 -5.70
C TYR A 689 9.78 0.80 -7.13
N ALA A 690 8.92 0.86 -8.14
CA ALA A 690 7.66 1.59 -8.18
C ALA A 690 6.65 0.95 -9.15
N LEU A 691 5.44 1.50 -9.20
CA LEU A 691 4.40 1.15 -10.17
C LEU A 691 4.11 -0.36 -10.33
N ASN A 692 3.99 -1.07 -9.20
CA ASN A 692 3.64 -2.49 -9.11
C ASN A 692 2.17 -2.67 -8.73
N GLU A 693 1.26 -2.10 -9.51
CA GLU A 693 -0.18 -2.18 -9.22
C GLU A 693 -0.87 -3.42 -9.83
N GLN A 694 -0.12 -4.22 -10.61
CA GLN A 694 -0.60 -5.47 -11.21
C GLN A 694 0.28 -6.64 -10.79
N GLU A 695 -0.33 -7.71 -10.26
CA GLU A 695 0.41 -8.88 -9.79
C GLU A 695 0.64 -9.92 -10.89
N THR A 696 -0.27 -9.99 -11.85
CA THR A 696 -0.19 -10.92 -12.97
C THR A 696 1.00 -10.58 -13.87
N TYR A 697 1.98 -11.49 -13.87
CA TYR A 697 3.26 -11.37 -14.60
C TYR A 697 4.17 -10.23 -14.15
N ARG A 698 4.06 -9.74 -12.91
CA ARG A 698 4.94 -8.69 -12.37
C ARG A 698 6.45 -8.97 -12.51
N ARG A 699 6.86 -10.25 -12.51
CA ARG A 699 8.24 -10.73 -12.72
C ARG A 699 8.38 -11.70 -13.91
N GLY A 700 7.41 -11.66 -14.82
CA GLY A 700 7.31 -12.55 -15.97
C GLY A 700 7.12 -14.03 -15.61
N LYS A 701 7.39 -14.91 -16.58
CA LYS A 701 7.37 -16.36 -16.40
C LYS A 701 8.37 -17.03 -17.36
N LEU A 702 9.59 -17.27 -16.86
CA LEU A 702 10.72 -17.79 -17.65
C LEU A 702 10.41 -19.14 -18.33
N ASN A 703 9.82 -20.09 -17.61
CA ASN A 703 9.53 -21.42 -18.14
C ASN A 703 8.45 -21.44 -19.25
N LYS A 704 7.67 -20.36 -19.39
CA LYS A 704 6.71 -20.17 -20.49
C LYS A 704 7.18 -19.12 -21.50
N ASN A 705 8.40 -18.61 -21.35
CA ASN A 705 8.95 -17.54 -22.18
C ASN A 705 8.06 -16.28 -22.25
N ILE A 706 7.46 -15.89 -21.12
CA ILE A 706 6.61 -14.69 -21.00
C ILE A 706 7.39 -13.62 -20.24
N ASP A 707 7.55 -12.43 -20.82
CA ASP A 707 8.26 -11.31 -20.18
C ASP A 707 7.53 -10.78 -18.93
N ALA A 708 8.21 -9.98 -18.12
CA ALA A 708 7.59 -9.19 -17.08
C ALA A 708 6.65 -8.13 -17.67
N VAL A 709 5.57 -7.84 -16.94
CA VAL A 709 4.64 -6.77 -17.35
C VAL A 709 5.36 -5.42 -17.38
N ASN A 710 5.08 -4.64 -18.42
CA ASN A 710 5.50 -3.25 -18.51
C ASN A 710 4.33 -2.30 -18.19
N SER A 711 4.52 -1.45 -17.19
CA SER A 711 3.65 -0.32 -16.88
C SER A 711 4.02 0.86 -17.77
N ILE A 712 3.15 1.24 -18.71
CA ILE A 712 3.36 2.41 -19.57
C ILE A 712 2.59 3.60 -19.00
N VAL A 713 3.31 4.66 -18.61
CA VAL A 713 2.78 5.78 -17.84
C VAL A 713 3.41 7.11 -18.26
N GLU A 714 2.63 8.19 -18.26
CA GLU A 714 3.16 9.55 -18.45
C GLU A 714 3.96 10.01 -17.21
N GLU A 715 5.00 10.81 -17.42
CA GLU A 715 5.89 11.24 -16.33
C GLU A 715 5.11 12.03 -15.27
N ARG A 716 4.19 12.89 -15.70
CA ARG A 716 3.31 13.63 -14.81
C ARG A 716 2.51 12.71 -13.90
N ALA A 717 1.84 11.70 -14.46
CA ALA A 717 1.05 10.74 -13.69
C ALA A 717 1.93 9.93 -12.73
N ALA A 718 3.11 9.48 -13.19
CA ALA A 718 4.09 8.79 -12.35
C ALA A 718 4.46 9.65 -11.13
N ARG A 719 4.81 10.92 -11.34
CA ARG A 719 5.25 11.86 -10.31
C ARG A 719 4.15 12.30 -9.34
N GLU A 720 2.97 12.62 -9.85
CA GLU A 720 1.87 13.18 -9.06
C GLU A 720 1.06 12.11 -8.30
N ILE A 721 1.03 10.87 -8.81
CA ILE A 721 0.21 9.79 -8.25
C ILE A 721 1.08 8.65 -7.70
N TYR A 722 1.76 7.91 -8.56
CA TYR A 722 2.32 6.59 -8.17
C TYR A 722 3.61 6.69 -7.36
N LEU A 723 4.42 7.73 -7.59
CA LEU A 723 5.67 7.99 -6.88
C LEU A 723 5.48 8.88 -5.66
N LYS A 724 4.37 9.62 -5.58
CA LYS A 724 4.12 10.61 -4.52
C LYS A 724 4.15 10.01 -3.10
N PRO A 725 3.59 8.81 -2.82
CA PRO A 725 3.70 8.21 -1.49
C PRO A 725 5.15 7.96 -1.08
N PHE A 726 5.99 7.48 -2.01
CA PHE A 726 7.42 7.25 -1.76
C PHE A 726 8.17 8.56 -1.56
N GLU A 727 7.90 9.59 -2.37
CA GLU A 727 8.48 10.92 -2.18
C GLU A 727 8.16 11.48 -0.78
N MET A 728 6.90 11.37 -0.35
CA MET A 728 6.47 11.85 0.97
C MET A 728 7.18 11.12 2.11
N ILE A 729 7.35 9.79 1.98
CA ILE A 729 8.08 9.00 2.98
C ILE A 729 9.57 9.41 3.00
N VAL A 730 10.24 9.43 1.84
CA VAL A 730 11.67 9.72 1.74
C VAL A 730 12.00 11.12 2.24
N ARG A 731 11.18 12.13 1.90
CA ARG A 731 11.41 13.51 2.33
C ARG A 731 11.00 13.76 3.78
N GLY A 732 10.00 13.02 4.27
CA GLY A 732 9.40 13.24 5.59
C GLY A 732 10.03 12.43 6.72
N SER A 733 10.91 11.48 6.43
CA SER A 733 11.50 10.56 7.41
C SER A 733 13.00 10.36 7.22
N HIS A 734 13.60 9.51 8.07
CA HIS A 734 14.99 9.08 7.96
C HIS A 734 15.10 7.65 7.43
N VAL A 735 14.13 7.24 6.59
CA VAL A 735 14.05 5.88 6.06
C VAL A 735 15.36 5.47 5.39
N ARG A 736 15.83 4.27 5.70
CA ARG A 736 17.20 3.82 5.34
C ARG A 736 17.19 2.69 4.34
N THR A 737 16.07 2.01 4.17
CA THR A 737 15.90 0.96 3.19
C THR A 737 14.70 1.27 2.30
N ILE A 738 14.76 0.91 1.03
CA ILE A 738 13.63 0.98 0.10
C ILE A 738 13.72 -0.17 -0.89
N MET A 739 12.59 -0.80 -1.19
CA MET A 739 12.57 -2.00 -2.03
C MET A 739 12.06 -1.67 -3.43
N SER A 740 12.85 -1.95 -4.46
CA SER A 740 12.41 -1.76 -5.84
C SER A 740 11.40 -2.82 -6.27
N SER A 741 10.52 -2.54 -7.23
CA SER A 741 9.58 -3.53 -7.78
C SER A 741 10.19 -4.48 -8.81
N PHE A 742 9.43 -5.52 -9.17
CA PHE A 742 9.81 -6.48 -10.22
C PHE A 742 9.54 -6.00 -11.65
N ASN A 743 8.51 -5.19 -11.84
CA ASN A 743 7.99 -4.90 -13.18
C ASN A 743 8.89 -3.96 -13.97
N ARG A 744 8.59 -3.86 -15.28
CA ARG A 744 9.12 -2.80 -16.12
C ARG A 744 8.24 -1.56 -16.02
N ILE A 745 8.86 -0.40 -16.18
CA ILE A 745 8.22 0.91 -16.28
C ILE A 745 8.79 1.58 -17.52
N ASN A 746 7.92 1.88 -18.49
CA ASN A 746 8.32 2.46 -19.77
C ASN A 746 9.51 1.71 -20.44
N GLY A 747 9.54 0.38 -20.29
CA GLY A 747 10.51 -0.53 -20.92
C GLY A 747 11.68 -0.98 -20.04
N THR A 748 11.95 -0.30 -18.92
CA THR A 748 13.09 -0.59 -18.05
C THR A 748 12.64 -1.21 -16.73
N PHE A 749 13.33 -2.25 -16.25
CA PHE A 749 13.06 -2.82 -14.92
C PHE A 749 13.24 -1.76 -13.83
N ALA A 750 12.33 -1.73 -12.85
CA ALA A 750 12.40 -0.73 -11.79
C ALA A 750 13.74 -0.74 -11.03
N GLY A 751 14.23 -1.94 -10.67
CA GLY A 751 15.54 -2.10 -10.01
C GLY A 751 16.76 -1.78 -10.89
N GLY A 752 16.58 -1.62 -12.20
CA GLY A 752 17.63 -1.26 -13.17
C GLY A 752 17.47 0.13 -13.78
N SER A 753 16.63 0.99 -13.19
CA SER A 753 16.32 2.31 -13.73
C SER A 753 17.14 3.40 -13.05
N CYS A 754 18.10 3.99 -13.76
CA CYS A 754 18.83 5.18 -13.29
C CYS A 754 17.90 6.36 -12.99
N ASP A 755 16.81 6.47 -13.75
CA ASP A 755 15.79 7.49 -13.54
C ASP A 755 15.13 7.35 -12.17
N LEU A 756 14.78 6.12 -11.74
CA LEU A 756 14.21 5.85 -10.42
C LEU A 756 15.25 5.92 -9.31
N CYS A 757 16.33 5.15 -9.42
CA CYS A 757 17.22 4.86 -8.30
C CYS A 757 18.27 5.96 -8.06
N ARG A 758 18.68 6.69 -9.10
CA ARG A 758 19.62 7.83 -8.98
C ARG A 758 18.90 9.16 -9.06
N LYS A 759 18.29 9.48 -10.20
CA LYS A 759 17.75 10.84 -10.44
C LYS A 759 16.61 11.19 -9.47
N LEU A 760 15.51 10.44 -9.50
CA LEU A 760 14.36 10.70 -8.62
C LEU A 760 14.73 10.51 -7.14
N LEU A 761 15.14 9.29 -6.78
CA LEU A 761 15.29 8.91 -5.38
C LEU A 761 16.44 9.65 -4.68
N ARG A 762 17.62 9.74 -5.30
CA ARG A 762 18.83 10.31 -4.67
C ARG A 762 19.00 11.79 -4.99
N ASP A 763 18.92 12.19 -6.25
CA ASP A 763 19.23 13.56 -6.66
C ASP A 763 18.07 14.52 -6.36
N GLU A 764 16.82 14.14 -6.64
CA GLU A 764 15.66 14.99 -6.38
C GLU A 764 15.14 14.87 -4.93
N TRP A 765 15.00 13.64 -4.42
CA TRP A 765 14.36 13.42 -3.11
C TRP A 765 15.34 13.41 -1.93
N GLY A 766 16.62 13.15 -2.20
CA GLY A 766 17.66 13.20 -1.18
C GLY A 766 17.83 11.91 -0.38
N PHE A 767 17.34 10.77 -0.86
CA PHE A 767 17.54 9.48 -0.19
C PHE A 767 19.04 9.13 -0.10
N ARG A 768 19.48 8.68 1.07
CA ARG A 768 20.88 8.30 1.34
C ARG A 768 21.03 6.92 1.96
N GLY A 769 19.94 6.15 1.95
CA GLY A 769 19.91 4.77 2.40
C GLY A 769 20.34 3.78 1.32
N VAL A 770 19.97 2.53 1.56
CA VAL A 770 20.20 1.38 0.69
C VAL A 770 18.92 1.00 -0.06
N VAL A 771 19.02 0.89 -1.38
CA VAL A 771 17.99 0.34 -2.25
C VAL A 771 18.23 -1.15 -2.36
N VAL A 772 17.19 -1.95 -2.15
CA VAL A 772 17.22 -3.39 -2.32
C VAL A 772 16.24 -3.80 -3.41
N THR A 773 16.49 -4.86 -4.17
CA THR A 773 15.44 -5.39 -5.07
C THR A 773 14.32 -6.07 -4.28
N ASP A 774 13.16 -6.27 -4.91
CA ASP A 774 12.20 -7.28 -4.45
C ASP A 774 12.81 -8.70 -4.56
N TRP A 775 12.26 -9.65 -3.81
CA TRP A 775 12.81 -10.98 -3.57
C TRP A 775 12.49 -11.93 -4.71
N GLY A 776 13.43 -12.20 -5.63
CA GLY A 776 13.11 -13.14 -6.71
C GLY A 776 14.12 -13.28 -7.85
N ASP A 777 15.41 -13.05 -7.63
CA ASP A 777 16.46 -13.07 -8.67
C ASP A 777 16.80 -14.44 -9.28
N MET A 778 15.76 -15.24 -9.54
CA MET A 778 15.85 -16.53 -10.22
C MET A 778 14.85 -16.68 -11.37
N ASP A 779 14.14 -15.59 -11.74
CA ASP A 779 13.23 -15.52 -12.88
C ASP A 779 13.58 -14.33 -13.81
N ILE A 780 12.63 -13.68 -14.48
CA ILE A 780 12.87 -12.58 -15.42
C ILE A 780 12.89 -11.26 -14.62
N VAL A 781 14.05 -10.97 -14.00
CA VAL A 781 14.30 -9.73 -13.27
C VAL A 781 15.55 -9.02 -13.82
N VAL A 782 15.89 -7.87 -13.23
CA VAL A 782 17.08 -7.07 -13.61
C VAL A 782 18.39 -7.86 -13.41
N ASP A 783 19.35 -7.72 -14.34
CA ASP A 783 20.71 -8.25 -14.18
C ASP A 783 21.44 -7.52 -13.04
N GLY A 784 22.16 -8.25 -12.19
CA GLY A 784 22.79 -7.66 -11.01
C GLY A 784 23.81 -6.56 -11.32
N GLY A 785 24.52 -6.64 -12.44
CA GLY A 785 25.43 -5.56 -12.86
C GLY A 785 24.68 -4.28 -13.23
N ASP A 786 23.57 -4.42 -13.96
CA ASP A 786 22.74 -3.30 -14.39
C ASP A 786 21.98 -2.68 -13.19
N ALA A 787 21.57 -3.48 -12.20
CA ALA A 787 20.97 -3.01 -10.96
C ALA A 787 21.95 -2.12 -10.16
N VAL A 788 23.17 -2.60 -9.92
CA VAL A 788 24.20 -1.83 -9.20
C VAL A 788 24.56 -0.55 -9.94
N HIS A 789 24.70 -0.62 -11.28
CA HIS A 789 24.93 0.56 -12.09
C HIS A 789 23.77 1.56 -12.00
N ALA A 790 22.52 1.11 -11.91
CA ALA A 790 21.36 1.98 -11.77
C ALA A 790 21.27 2.67 -10.40
N GLY A 791 22.05 2.25 -9.41
CA GLY A 791 21.96 2.73 -8.02
C GLY A 791 21.02 1.89 -7.16
N ASN A 792 20.66 0.68 -7.59
CA ASN A 792 20.11 -0.34 -6.71
C ASN A 792 21.25 -1.08 -6.02
N ASP A 793 21.38 -0.89 -4.72
CA ASP A 793 22.60 -1.23 -4.00
C ASP A 793 22.73 -2.72 -3.69
N ILE A 794 21.61 -3.42 -3.45
CA ILE A 794 21.61 -4.83 -3.06
C ILE A 794 20.55 -5.64 -3.80
N VAL A 795 20.99 -6.65 -4.54
CA VAL A 795 20.08 -7.60 -5.18
C VAL A 795 19.67 -8.70 -4.21
N MET A 796 18.35 -8.85 -4.02
CA MET A 796 17.71 -9.71 -3.03
C MET A 796 16.89 -10.84 -3.68
N PRO A 797 17.09 -12.09 -3.25
CA PRO A 797 18.39 -12.62 -2.86
C PRO A 797 19.27 -12.79 -4.11
N GLY A 798 20.56 -12.45 -4.02
CA GLY A 798 21.46 -12.59 -5.16
C GLY A 798 22.36 -13.83 -5.11
N GLY A 799 23.13 -13.97 -4.02
CA GLY A 799 24.08 -15.08 -3.86
C GLY A 799 25.13 -15.21 -5.00
N PRO A 800 25.82 -16.36 -5.13
CA PRO A 800 26.88 -16.55 -6.12
C PRO A 800 26.52 -16.29 -7.60
N PRO A 801 25.33 -16.69 -8.12
CA PRO A 801 24.97 -16.43 -9.52
C PRO A 801 24.98 -14.95 -9.89
N VAL A 802 24.53 -14.10 -8.97
CA VAL A 802 24.36 -12.66 -9.20
C VAL A 802 25.67 -11.91 -8.95
N ILE A 803 26.48 -12.39 -8.01
CA ILE A 803 27.88 -11.96 -7.90
C ILE A 803 28.62 -12.19 -9.23
N ALA A 804 28.41 -13.34 -9.88
CA ALA A 804 29.01 -13.62 -11.18
C ALA A 804 28.48 -12.70 -12.30
N GLN A 805 27.19 -12.31 -12.26
CA GLN A 805 26.65 -11.28 -13.18
C GLN A 805 27.37 -9.95 -12.99
N ILE A 806 27.55 -9.50 -11.74
CA ILE A 806 28.24 -8.24 -11.40
C ILE A 806 29.71 -8.28 -11.85
N GLN A 807 30.45 -9.36 -11.57
CA GLN A 807 31.84 -9.53 -11.99
C GLN A 807 31.99 -9.52 -13.52
N LYS A 808 31.05 -10.18 -14.22
CA LYS A 808 31.00 -10.15 -15.68
C LYS A 808 30.71 -8.73 -16.19
N ALA A 809 29.73 -8.05 -15.61
CA ALA A 809 29.38 -6.66 -15.94
C ALA A 809 30.56 -5.71 -15.72
N LEU A 810 31.35 -5.90 -14.66
CA LEU A 810 32.56 -5.12 -14.38
C LEU A 810 33.61 -5.32 -15.47
N THR A 811 33.79 -6.56 -15.91
CA THR A 811 34.70 -6.90 -17.02
C THR A 811 34.23 -6.29 -18.35
N GLU A 812 32.92 -6.22 -18.56
CA GLU A 812 32.28 -5.65 -19.74
C GLU A 812 32.18 -4.10 -19.69
N GLY A 813 32.45 -3.49 -18.54
CA GLY A 813 32.31 -2.05 -18.32
C GLY A 813 30.87 -1.55 -18.18
N ARG A 814 29.90 -2.45 -17.95
CA ARG A 814 28.48 -2.11 -17.67
C ARG A 814 28.27 -1.58 -16.25
N VAL A 815 29.11 -2.04 -15.31
CA VAL A 815 29.20 -1.51 -13.94
C VAL A 815 30.64 -1.14 -13.66
N THR A 816 30.85 -0.11 -12.84
CA THR A 816 32.18 0.33 -12.44
C THR A 816 32.49 -0.08 -10.99
N ARG A 817 33.78 -0.13 -10.64
CA ARG A 817 34.18 -0.28 -9.23
C ARG A 817 33.63 0.85 -8.35
N ALA A 818 33.50 2.06 -8.88
CA ALA A 818 32.90 3.18 -8.17
C ALA A 818 31.43 2.93 -7.82
N ASP A 819 30.65 2.35 -8.75
CA ASP A 819 29.26 1.97 -8.48
C ASP A 819 29.16 0.96 -7.34
N MET A 820 30.03 -0.07 -7.32
CA MET A 820 30.06 -1.06 -6.22
C MET A 820 30.53 -0.45 -4.89
N ILE A 821 31.46 0.51 -4.92
CA ILE A 821 31.91 1.26 -3.73
C ILE A 821 30.74 2.08 -3.17
N GLU A 822 29.97 2.75 -4.02
CA GLU A 822 28.79 3.51 -3.60
C GLU A 822 27.75 2.59 -2.95
N ALA A 823 27.43 1.46 -3.60
CA ALA A 823 26.50 0.46 -3.07
C ALA A 823 26.94 -0.08 -1.70
N ALA A 824 28.20 -0.49 -1.58
CA ALA A 824 28.76 -0.96 -0.32
C ALA A 824 28.75 0.15 0.75
N ALA A 825 29.05 1.40 0.40
CA ALA A 825 29.02 2.51 1.33
C ALA A 825 27.60 2.81 1.84
N ASN A 826 26.58 2.72 0.98
CA ASN A 826 25.18 2.87 1.36
C ASN A 826 24.74 1.75 2.32
N LEU A 827 25.11 0.51 2.04
CA LEU A 827 24.89 -0.61 2.98
C LEU A 827 25.62 -0.38 4.31
N MET A 828 26.87 0.08 4.31
CA MET A 828 27.60 0.32 5.56
C MET A 828 26.92 1.39 6.42
N ARG A 829 26.33 2.44 5.83
CA ARG A 829 25.54 3.44 6.58
C ARG A 829 24.36 2.78 7.29
N PHE A 830 23.62 1.91 6.60
CA PHE A 830 22.53 1.14 7.19
C PHE A 830 23.03 0.22 8.32
N VAL A 831 24.10 -0.56 8.08
CA VAL A 831 24.65 -1.51 9.06
C VAL A 831 25.19 -0.82 10.32
N MET A 832 25.88 0.32 10.18
CA MET A 832 26.41 1.07 11.34
C MET A 832 25.29 1.48 12.29
N GLU A 833 24.20 2.00 11.75
CA GLU A 833 23.11 2.49 12.58
C GLU A 833 22.25 1.34 13.14
N ALA A 834 22.22 0.19 12.47
CA ALA A 834 21.69 -1.04 13.04
C ALA A 834 22.56 -1.57 14.20
N ALA A 835 23.89 -1.40 14.16
CA ALA A 835 24.83 -1.92 15.15
C ALA A 835 25.01 -1.02 16.40
N VAL A 836 24.84 0.31 16.28
CA VAL A 836 25.05 1.26 17.39
C VAL A 836 23.80 1.35 18.26
N SER A 837 23.58 0.40 19.18
CA SER A 837 22.64 0.52 20.33
C SER A 837 22.72 -0.66 21.32
N ASP A 838 23.93 -1.04 21.78
CA ASP A 838 24.11 -1.89 22.97
C ASP A 838 24.39 -1.08 24.24
#